data_AF-A0A1V6C9H3-F1
#
_entry.id   AF-A0A1V6C9H3-F1
#
_cell.length_a   1.000
_cell.length_b   1.000
_cell.length_c   1.000
_cell.angle_alpha   90.00
_cell.angle_beta   90.00
_cell.angle_gamma   90.00
#
_symmetry.space_group_name_H-M   'P 1'
#
loop_
_entity.id
_entity.type
_entity.pdbx_description
1 polymer ?
#
loop_
_entity_poly.entity_id
_entity_poly.type
_entity_poly.pdbx_seq_one_letter_code
_entity_poly.pdbx_strand_id
1 'polypeptide(L)'
;MKGTIRDMEKAFTEYFLVKKPFSFQLKVAYYLLSGRNVILQAPTGSGKTKAALFPFFYAQESGLEFPSNHIYTVPMRVLARGFYKDLITSKTLNSFDIRLQTGEQQDDPKFEGDVVFATIDQVLSSFLNIPYSLSMRQGNMNAGAIISSYLVFDEFHLFNPDSTLPTCLETLRILKGIAPFLLMTATFSKEMLLRLASLLDAEVVLVGQDEIHEIPSQINKNRYLFTINNILTADAVIKRHKTQSIAICNTVERSQDLFEEVCSKVNSDTMVILLHSRFLKEDRKKKEEAVERFFGKNRKEGESVILIATQVVEVGLDITCEVMHTEIAPASSILQRAGRCARFEGETGHIYVYQVPLNKKGEPNYAPYLEGQEALAKKTWEILPMFERRPLNFAEEQDLINQVHAEIDTKILEGLEQTKYFHRQEMNKVISQQEIGLARKLIRNDSSINILVHPEPGKIENPYELEAFSLFSGTLHGQFEKWQDSGLPNEEASWLIMYPQEQETGEGENLPIHYKWIEVKNQKDIRISSIHAINPRLVKYTPEIGFNFTPKGNFQSPVKSVQKEEENRKWQSYQREDYQEHIQKTLVVYKKKLSKELVYAANRLEQKMGLSTETIDRAILFAIAMHDVGKMDRRWQGWAMSGKSVLVHRWQRAAYWPIPTIIITIPTIGV
;
A
#
# COMPACT_ATOMS: atom_id res chain seq x y z
N MET A 1 -23.88 -16.32 -25.14
CA MET A 1 -23.81 -14.88 -24.77
C MET A 1 -25.00 -14.42 -23.91
N LYS A 2 -26.27 -14.43 -24.39
CA LYS A 2 -27.41 -13.97 -23.56
C LYS A 2 -27.72 -14.84 -22.32
N GLY A 3 -27.47 -16.15 -22.38
CA GLY A 3 -27.62 -17.05 -21.21
C GLY A 3 -26.58 -16.75 -20.13
N THR A 4 -25.31 -16.73 -20.52
CA THR A 4 -24.15 -16.48 -19.64
C THR A 4 -24.22 -15.13 -18.91
N ILE A 5 -24.73 -14.07 -19.56
CA ILE A 5 -24.88 -12.75 -18.92
C ILE A 5 -25.99 -12.76 -17.87
N ARG A 6 -27.11 -13.45 -18.11
CA ARG A 6 -28.20 -13.58 -17.13
C ARG A 6 -27.76 -14.37 -15.90
N ASP A 7 -26.97 -15.42 -16.11
CA ASP A 7 -26.41 -16.22 -15.02
C ASP A 7 -25.44 -15.38 -14.17
N MET A 8 -24.55 -14.61 -14.81
CA MET A 8 -23.68 -13.66 -14.11
C MET A 8 -24.47 -12.57 -13.38
N GLU A 9 -25.54 -12.02 -13.97
CA GLU A 9 -26.37 -10.99 -13.33
C GLU A 9 -27.03 -11.51 -12.04
N LYS A 10 -27.57 -12.74 -12.11
CA LYS A 10 -28.15 -13.42 -10.94
C LYS A 10 -27.10 -13.67 -9.87
N ALA A 11 -25.96 -14.27 -10.23
CA ALA A 11 -24.88 -14.55 -9.29
C ALA A 11 -24.35 -13.27 -8.62
N PHE A 12 -24.17 -12.19 -9.38
CA PHE A 12 -23.72 -10.91 -8.85
C PHE A 12 -24.68 -10.36 -7.78
N THR A 13 -25.98 -10.42 -8.07
CA THR A 13 -27.05 -9.98 -7.17
C THR A 13 -27.02 -10.78 -5.86
N GLU A 14 -26.81 -12.10 -5.95
CA GLU A 14 -26.72 -13.00 -4.81
C GLU A 14 -25.47 -12.76 -3.96
N TYR A 15 -24.27 -12.64 -4.55
CA TYR A 15 -23.04 -12.38 -3.79
C TYR A 15 -23.06 -11.06 -3.05
N PHE A 16 -23.50 -9.98 -3.70
CA PHE A 16 -23.32 -8.63 -3.16
C PHE A 16 -24.60 -8.03 -2.57
N LEU A 17 -25.69 -8.80 -2.53
CA LEU A 17 -27.00 -8.40 -2.00
C LEU A 17 -27.48 -7.05 -2.56
N VAL A 18 -27.25 -6.85 -3.87
CA VAL A 18 -27.68 -5.64 -4.59
C VAL A 18 -28.95 -5.93 -5.38
N LYS A 19 -29.73 -4.90 -5.74
CA LYS A 19 -30.93 -5.09 -6.57
C LYS A 19 -30.60 -5.52 -7.99
N LYS A 20 -29.50 -4.97 -8.55
CA LYS A 20 -29.02 -5.22 -9.90
C LYS A 20 -27.57 -4.77 -10.02
N PRO A 21 -26.70 -5.49 -10.76
CA PRO A 21 -25.39 -4.97 -11.14
C PRO A 21 -25.48 -3.83 -12.16
N PHE A 22 -24.46 -2.97 -12.15
CA PHE A 22 -24.22 -2.03 -13.25
C PHE A 22 -23.61 -2.75 -14.46
N SER A 23 -23.83 -2.21 -15.66
CA SER A 23 -23.37 -2.84 -16.91
C SER A 23 -21.84 -3.01 -16.93
N PHE A 24 -21.10 -1.99 -16.48
CA PHE A 24 -19.64 -2.05 -16.43
C PHE A 24 -19.12 -3.20 -15.54
N GLN A 25 -19.84 -3.57 -14.47
CA GLN A 25 -19.43 -4.63 -13.55
C GLN A 25 -19.46 -6.00 -14.24
N LEU A 26 -20.49 -6.25 -15.05
CA LEU A 26 -20.62 -7.48 -15.85
C LEU A 26 -19.65 -7.48 -17.03
N LYS A 27 -19.36 -6.33 -17.65
CA LYS A 27 -18.37 -6.21 -18.74
C LYS A 27 -16.96 -6.58 -18.26
N VAL A 28 -16.55 -6.11 -17.08
CA VAL A 28 -15.25 -6.45 -16.47
C VAL A 28 -15.12 -7.97 -16.31
N ALA A 29 -16.12 -8.63 -15.72
CA ALA A 29 -16.11 -10.08 -15.57
C ALA A 29 -16.09 -10.82 -16.90
N TYR A 30 -16.89 -10.37 -17.88
CA TYR A 30 -16.90 -10.97 -19.21
C TYR A 30 -15.51 -10.97 -19.86
N TYR A 31 -14.81 -9.83 -19.84
CA TYR A 31 -13.48 -9.73 -20.44
C TYR A 31 -12.44 -10.58 -19.71
N LEU A 32 -12.38 -10.51 -18.39
CA LEU A 32 -11.42 -11.27 -17.57
C LEU A 32 -11.61 -12.79 -17.73
N LEU A 33 -12.86 -13.25 -17.66
CA LEU A 33 -13.20 -14.66 -17.83
C LEU A 33 -12.99 -15.15 -19.28
N SER A 34 -12.91 -14.23 -20.25
CA SER A 34 -12.53 -14.52 -21.63
C SER A 34 -11.01 -14.44 -21.86
N GLY A 35 -10.21 -14.28 -20.81
CA GLY A 35 -8.75 -14.21 -20.89
C GLY A 35 -8.20 -12.86 -21.37
N ARG A 36 -8.99 -11.78 -21.27
CA ARG A 36 -8.56 -10.41 -21.60
C ARG A 36 -8.28 -9.62 -20.33
N ASN A 37 -7.18 -8.89 -20.31
CA ASN A 37 -6.90 -7.92 -19.24
C ASN A 37 -7.82 -6.72 -19.37
N VAL A 38 -8.06 -6.01 -18.27
CA VAL A 38 -9.02 -4.90 -18.25
C VAL A 38 -8.42 -3.65 -17.59
N ILE A 39 -8.73 -2.49 -18.16
CA ILE A 39 -8.55 -1.19 -17.52
C ILE A 39 -9.93 -0.58 -17.31
N LEU A 40 -10.33 -0.43 -16.05
CA LEU A 40 -11.60 0.16 -15.65
C LEU A 40 -11.40 1.61 -15.20
N GLN A 41 -12.07 2.54 -15.86
CA GLN A 41 -12.24 3.90 -15.36
C GLN A 41 -13.66 4.09 -14.85
N ALA A 42 -13.80 4.34 -13.54
CA ALA A 42 -15.09 4.57 -12.91
C ALA A 42 -14.98 5.52 -11.70
N PRO A 43 -16.04 6.30 -11.39
CA PRO A 43 -16.04 7.19 -10.24
C PRO A 43 -15.82 6.45 -8.93
N THR A 44 -15.29 7.16 -7.93
CA THR A 44 -15.25 6.65 -6.56
C THR A 44 -16.67 6.37 -6.06
N GLY A 45 -16.87 5.23 -5.38
CA GLY A 45 -18.20 4.85 -4.88
C GLY A 45 -19.16 4.29 -5.93
N SER A 46 -18.70 4.02 -7.16
CA SER A 46 -19.49 3.36 -8.22
C SER A 46 -19.63 1.84 -8.04
N GLY A 47 -18.90 1.24 -7.09
CA GLY A 47 -18.86 -0.22 -6.92
C GLY A 47 -17.74 -0.90 -7.73
N LYS A 48 -16.65 -0.20 -8.06
CA LYS A 48 -15.41 -0.75 -8.64
C LYS A 48 -14.92 -2.02 -7.92
N THR A 49 -14.92 -2.00 -6.59
CA THR A 49 -14.47 -3.13 -5.76
C THR A 49 -15.28 -4.40 -6.03
N LYS A 50 -16.62 -4.29 -6.17
CA LYS A 50 -17.48 -5.42 -6.52
C LYS A 50 -17.22 -5.90 -7.94
N ALA A 51 -16.98 -4.98 -8.89
CA ALA A 51 -16.60 -5.31 -10.27
C ALA A 51 -15.31 -6.13 -10.34
N ALA A 52 -14.34 -5.79 -9.47
CA ALA A 52 -13.05 -6.44 -9.40
C ALA A 52 -13.11 -7.82 -8.72
N LEU A 53 -13.92 -7.98 -7.67
CA LEU A 53 -14.05 -9.22 -6.91
C LEU A 53 -14.90 -10.29 -7.61
N PHE A 54 -15.97 -9.87 -8.29
CA PHE A 54 -16.94 -10.78 -8.89
C PHE A 54 -16.37 -11.86 -9.83
N PRO A 55 -15.43 -11.56 -10.76
CA PRO A 55 -14.92 -12.54 -11.70
C PRO A 55 -14.28 -13.74 -10.99
N PHE A 56 -13.58 -13.49 -9.87
CA PHE A 56 -12.96 -14.53 -9.07
C PHE A 56 -14.00 -15.45 -8.44
N PHE A 57 -14.96 -14.90 -7.69
CA PHE A 57 -15.99 -15.71 -7.02
C PHE A 57 -16.82 -16.52 -8.01
N TYR A 58 -17.26 -15.89 -9.09
CA TYR A 58 -18.03 -16.55 -10.13
C TYR A 58 -17.24 -17.70 -10.79
N ALA A 59 -15.94 -17.50 -11.05
CA ALA A 59 -15.10 -18.55 -11.62
C ALA A 59 -14.90 -19.73 -10.67
N GLN A 60 -14.63 -19.48 -9.39
CA GLN A 60 -14.41 -20.53 -8.40
C GLN A 60 -15.65 -21.41 -8.21
N GLU A 61 -16.84 -20.82 -8.11
CA GLU A 61 -18.08 -21.58 -7.92
C GLU A 61 -18.58 -22.24 -9.21
N SER A 62 -18.32 -21.63 -10.37
CA SER A 62 -18.72 -22.17 -11.67
C SER A 62 -17.71 -23.16 -12.27
N GLY A 63 -16.58 -23.39 -11.60
CA GLY A 63 -15.50 -24.27 -12.07
C GLY A 63 -14.86 -23.80 -13.39
N LEU A 64 -14.77 -22.49 -13.60
CA LEU A 64 -14.14 -21.91 -14.78
C LEU A 64 -12.61 -21.88 -14.63
N GLU A 65 -11.89 -21.95 -15.75
CA GLU A 65 -10.42 -21.86 -15.76
C GLU A 65 -9.97 -20.43 -15.38
N PHE A 66 -9.62 -20.24 -14.12
CA PHE A 66 -9.19 -18.96 -13.54
C PHE A 66 -8.23 -19.22 -12.36
N PRO A 67 -7.36 -18.25 -11.98
CA PRO A 67 -6.52 -18.37 -10.79
C PRO A 67 -7.30 -18.75 -9.54
N SER A 68 -6.73 -19.64 -8.72
CA SER A 68 -7.28 -20.04 -7.41
C SER A 68 -7.15 -18.96 -6.35
N ASN A 69 -6.29 -17.96 -6.57
CA ASN A 69 -6.01 -16.89 -5.62
C ASN A 69 -6.16 -15.53 -6.30
N HIS A 70 -6.61 -14.55 -5.51
CA HIS A 70 -6.84 -13.18 -5.94
C HIS A 70 -6.07 -12.21 -5.03
N ILE A 71 -5.17 -11.43 -5.63
CA ILE A 71 -4.41 -10.41 -4.90
C ILE A 71 -4.96 -9.04 -5.28
N TYR A 72 -5.62 -8.42 -4.31
CA TYR A 72 -6.21 -7.09 -4.45
C TYR A 72 -5.23 -6.03 -3.93
N THR A 73 -4.57 -5.36 -4.87
CA THR A 73 -3.49 -4.41 -4.60
C THR A 73 -4.01 -2.98 -4.50
N VAL A 74 -3.62 -2.28 -3.44
CA VAL A 74 -3.94 -0.86 -3.22
C VAL A 74 -2.67 -0.05 -2.87
N PRO A 75 -2.64 1.26 -3.16
CA PRO A 75 -1.49 2.11 -2.80
C PRO A 75 -1.38 2.36 -1.29
N MET A 76 -2.51 2.33 -0.57
CA MET A 76 -2.58 2.77 0.83
C MET A 76 -3.13 1.67 1.76
N ARG A 77 -2.49 1.52 2.92
CA ARG A 77 -2.86 0.53 3.95
C ARG A 77 -4.30 0.68 4.44
N VAL A 78 -4.79 1.92 4.53
CA VAL A 78 -6.15 2.22 5.02
C VAL A 78 -7.20 1.62 4.07
N LEU A 79 -6.97 1.68 2.75
CA LEU A 79 -7.85 1.02 1.78
C LEU A 79 -7.87 -0.50 1.95
N ALA A 80 -6.69 -1.11 2.09
CA ALA A 80 -6.59 -2.56 2.25
C ALA A 80 -7.37 -3.03 3.47
N ARG A 81 -7.23 -2.31 4.60
CA ARG A 81 -7.98 -2.57 5.84
C ARG A 81 -9.48 -2.37 5.68
N GLY A 82 -9.90 -1.30 5.02
CA GLY A 82 -11.32 -1.03 4.76
C GLY A 82 -11.96 -2.17 3.96
N PHE A 83 -11.37 -2.53 2.82
CA PHE A 83 -11.90 -3.60 1.98
C PHE A 83 -11.86 -4.97 2.67
N TYR A 84 -10.79 -5.27 3.42
CA TYR A 84 -10.70 -6.47 4.24
C TYR A 84 -11.86 -6.56 5.24
N LYS A 85 -12.11 -5.49 6.01
CA LYS A 85 -13.19 -5.42 7.00
C LYS A 85 -14.57 -5.58 6.35
N ASP A 86 -14.79 -4.96 5.20
CA ASP A 86 -16.03 -5.06 4.44
C ASP A 86 -16.29 -6.50 3.96
N LEU A 87 -15.24 -7.22 3.56
CA LEU A 87 -15.38 -8.56 2.99
C LEU A 87 -15.52 -9.65 4.06
N ILE A 88 -14.75 -9.60 5.16
CA ILE A 88 -14.87 -10.58 6.26
C ILE A 88 -16.21 -10.53 7.00
N THR A 89 -16.89 -9.38 6.96
CA THR A 89 -18.21 -9.21 7.56
C THR A 89 -19.35 -9.62 6.62
N SER A 90 -19.03 -9.99 5.38
CA SER A 90 -20.00 -10.45 4.39
C SER A 90 -20.57 -11.82 4.78
N LYS A 91 -21.90 -11.95 4.75
CA LYS A 91 -22.60 -13.22 5.01
C LYS A 91 -22.52 -14.21 3.85
N THR A 92 -22.30 -13.72 2.64
CA THR A 92 -22.34 -14.50 1.39
C THR A 92 -20.97 -14.97 0.94
N LEU A 93 -19.89 -14.39 1.48
CA LEU A 93 -18.50 -14.67 1.09
C LEU A 93 -17.68 -15.27 2.24
N ASN A 94 -18.35 -15.77 3.27
CA ASN A 94 -17.71 -16.31 4.48
C ASN A 94 -17.00 -17.67 4.27
N SER A 95 -17.20 -18.31 3.12
CA SER A 95 -16.55 -19.57 2.74
C SER A 95 -15.14 -19.38 2.20
N PHE A 96 -14.75 -18.15 1.83
CA PHE A 96 -13.44 -17.84 1.27
C PHE A 96 -12.46 -17.41 2.37
N ASP A 97 -11.21 -17.84 2.26
CA ASP A 97 -10.13 -17.39 3.14
C ASP A 97 -9.66 -15.97 2.73
N ILE A 98 -10.13 -14.96 3.45
CA ILE A 98 -9.80 -13.56 3.21
C ILE A 98 -8.67 -13.13 4.15
N ARG A 99 -7.59 -12.56 3.59
CA ARG A 99 -6.39 -12.16 4.33
C ARG A 99 -5.98 -10.72 4.05
N LEU A 100 -5.15 -10.17 4.94
CA LEU A 100 -4.57 -8.83 4.82
C LEU A 100 -3.04 -8.89 4.89
N GLN A 101 -2.38 -8.34 3.87
CA GLN A 101 -0.92 -8.31 3.76
C GLN A 101 -0.41 -6.89 3.50
N THR A 102 -0.08 -6.19 4.59
CA THR A 102 0.41 -4.80 4.60
C THR A 102 1.71 -4.68 5.39
N GLY A 103 2.40 -3.54 5.29
CA GLY A 103 3.60 -3.31 6.13
C GLY A 103 3.35 -3.32 7.65
N GLU A 104 2.11 -3.14 8.10
CA GLU A 104 1.77 -3.08 9.54
C GLU A 104 1.12 -4.37 10.06
N GLN A 105 0.38 -5.06 9.19
CA GLN A 105 -0.36 -6.28 9.50
C GLN A 105 -0.11 -7.27 8.38
N GLN A 106 0.50 -8.41 8.72
CA GLN A 106 1.03 -9.40 7.79
C GLN A 106 0.39 -10.76 8.07
N ASP A 107 -0.94 -10.85 7.92
CA ASP A 107 -1.70 -12.06 8.25
C ASP A 107 -1.45 -13.20 7.25
N ASP A 108 -0.87 -12.87 6.08
CA ASP A 108 -0.54 -13.83 5.03
C ASP A 108 0.78 -13.48 4.31
N PRO A 109 1.93 -13.71 4.96
CA PRO A 109 3.25 -13.41 4.41
C PRO A 109 3.58 -14.09 3.08
N LYS A 110 2.85 -15.18 2.75
CA LYS A 110 3.08 -16.07 1.61
C LYS A 110 2.03 -15.93 0.50
N PHE A 111 1.00 -15.11 0.70
CA PHE A 111 -0.13 -14.96 -0.22
C PHE A 111 -0.87 -16.28 -0.51
N GLU A 112 -1.14 -17.08 0.52
CA GLU A 112 -1.84 -18.37 0.42
C GLU A 112 -3.38 -18.25 0.46
N GLY A 113 -3.93 -17.12 0.93
CA GLY A 113 -5.38 -16.90 1.03
C GLY A 113 -6.08 -16.83 -0.34
N ASP A 114 -7.38 -17.14 -0.36
CA ASP A 114 -8.22 -17.07 -1.57
C ASP A 114 -8.29 -15.63 -2.08
N VAL A 115 -8.46 -14.67 -1.16
CA VAL A 115 -8.41 -13.23 -1.46
C VAL A 115 -7.48 -12.53 -0.49
N VAL A 116 -6.43 -11.92 -1.01
CA VAL A 116 -5.43 -11.19 -0.22
C VAL A 116 -5.49 -9.71 -0.57
N PHE A 117 -5.93 -8.88 0.38
CA PHE A 117 -5.81 -7.43 0.27
C PHE A 117 -4.39 -7.02 0.63
N ALA A 118 -3.68 -6.38 -0.28
CA ALA A 118 -2.27 -6.06 -0.10
C ALA A 118 -1.90 -4.64 -0.53
N THR A 119 -0.88 -4.08 0.12
CA THR A 119 -0.27 -2.84 -0.39
C THR A 119 0.62 -3.10 -1.59
N ILE A 120 0.68 -2.14 -2.53
CA ILE A 120 1.56 -2.21 -3.72
C ILE A 120 3.01 -2.57 -3.37
N ASP A 121 3.54 -2.05 -2.25
CA ASP A 121 4.89 -2.37 -1.79
C ASP A 121 5.08 -3.86 -1.53
N GLN A 122 4.09 -4.51 -0.89
CA GLN A 122 4.16 -5.94 -0.55
C GLN A 122 4.10 -6.79 -1.81
N VAL A 123 3.31 -6.38 -2.80
CA VAL A 123 3.18 -7.09 -4.08
C VAL A 123 4.43 -6.91 -4.94
N LEU A 124 4.94 -5.69 -5.11
CA LEU A 124 6.14 -5.45 -5.91
C LEU A 124 7.40 -6.03 -5.26
N SER A 125 7.58 -5.89 -3.94
CA SER A 125 8.70 -6.50 -3.22
C SER A 125 8.72 -8.02 -3.36
N SER A 126 7.54 -8.64 -3.27
CA SER A 126 7.32 -10.07 -3.49
C SER A 126 7.66 -10.51 -4.91
N PHE A 127 7.20 -9.77 -5.93
CA PHE A 127 7.52 -10.06 -7.33
C PHE A 127 9.02 -9.90 -7.63
N LEU A 128 9.68 -8.94 -6.98
CA LEU A 128 11.11 -8.66 -7.15
C LEU A 128 12.03 -9.61 -6.36
N ASN A 129 11.51 -10.67 -5.74
CA ASN A 129 12.26 -11.59 -4.85
C ASN A 129 12.90 -10.92 -3.61
N ILE A 130 12.36 -9.78 -3.16
CA ILE A 130 12.78 -9.07 -1.93
C ILE A 130 11.58 -8.96 -0.97
N PRO A 131 10.95 -10.07 -0.53
CA PRO A 131 9.75 -9.99 0.29
C PRO A 131 10.03 -9.26 1.61
N TYR A 132 9.17 -8.32 1.99
CA TYR A 132 9.29 -7.63 3.29
C TYR A 132 8.82 -8.48 4.48
N SER A 133 8.07 -9.55 4.20
CA SER A 133 7.42 -10.40 5.21
C SER A 133 8.04 -11.79 5.35
N LEU A 134 9.03 -12.13 4.52
CA LEU A 134 9.68 -13.44 4.51
C LEU A 134 11.21 -13.29 4.44
N SER A 135 11.92 -14.37 4.74
CA SER A 135 13.35 -14.43 4.50
C SER A 135 13.67 -14.37 3.00
N MET A 136 14.83 -13.81 2.66
CA MET A 136 15.30 -13.71 1.27
C MET A 136 15.40 -15.07 0.56
N ARG A 137 15.67 -16.14 1.32
CA ARG A 137 15.71 -17.53 0.82
C ARG A 137 14.36 -18.02 0.28
N GLN A 138 13.27 -17.37 0.69
CA GLN A 138 11.90 -17.72 0.31
C GLN A 138 11.30 -16.72 -0.70
N GLY A 139 12.10 -15.77 -1.22
CA GLY A 139 11.61 -14.73 -2.13
C GLY A 139 10.92 -15.26 -3.37
N ASN A 140 11.45 -16.36 -3.93
CA ASN A 140 10.87 -17.04 -5.09
C ASN A 140 9.47 -17.62 -4.84
N MET A 141 9.14 -18.00 -3.60
CA MET A 141 7.80 -18.49 -3.25
C MET A 141 6.76 -17.38 -3.46
N ASN A 142 7.07 -16.17 -2.97
CA ASN A 142 6.20 -15.01 -3.13
C ASN A 142 6.08 -14.59 -4.60
N ALA A 143 7.17 -14.57 -5.35
CA ALA A 143 7.11 -14.33 -6.79
C ALA A 143 6.18 -15.34 -7.50
N GLY A 144 6.28 -16.63 -7.14
CA GLY A 144 5.38 -17.68 -7.64
C GLY A 144 3.91 -17.38 -7.33
N ALA A 145 3.60 -17.00 -6.08
CA ALA A 145 2.24 -16.66 -5.67
C ALA A 145 1.68 -15.45 -6.45
N ILE A 146 2.49 -14.41 -6.73
CA ILE A 146 2.06 -13.27 -7.56
C ILE A 146 1.76 -13.73 -9.00
N ILE A 147 2.65 -14.52 -9.59
CA ILE A 147 2.52 -14.99 -11.00
C ILE A 147 1.27 -15.86 -11.19
N SER A 148 0.89 -16.64 -10.18
CA SER A 148 -0.24 -17.57 -10.26
C SER A 148 -1.59 -16.97 -9.88
N SER A 149 -1.64 -15.68 -9.52
CA SER A 149 -2.85 -15.03 -8.99
C SER A 149 -3.58 -14.19 -10.03
N TYR A 150 -4.87 -13.95 -9.80
CA TYR A 150 -5.59 -12.84 -10.42
C TYR A 150 -5.18 -11.55 -9.70
N LEU A 151 -4.71 -10.55 -10.47
CA LEU A 151 -4.16 -9.32 -9.91
C LEU A 151 -5.07 -8.13 -10.14
N VAL A 152 -5.45 -7.45 -9.07
CA VAL A 152 -6.15 -6.16 -9.15
C VAL A 152 -5.23 -5.07 -8.65
N PHE A 153 -5.15 -3.95 -9.38
CA PHE A 153 -4.46 -2.74 -8.94
C PHE A 153 -5.46 -1.58 -8.93
N ASP A 154 -5.93 -1.22 -7.73
CA ASP A 154 -6.86 -0.10 -7.54
C ASP A 154 -6.13 1.21 -7.30
N GLU A 155 -6.82 2.32 -7.57
CA GLU A 155 -6.31 3.69 -7.47
C GLU A 155 -4.96 3.86 -8.18
N PHE A 156 -4.84 3.30 -9.39
CA PHE A 156 -3.59 3.26 -10.17
C PHE A 156 -3.00 4.66 -10.43
N HIS A 157 -3.83 5.71 -10.41
CA HIS A 157 -3.41 7.11 -10.53
C HIS A 157 -2.63 7.65 -9.33
N LEU A 158 -2.56 6.91 -8.22
CA LEU A 158 -1.74 7.25 -7.06
C LEU A 158 -0.34 6.65 -7.13
N PHE A 159 0.00 5.88 -8.17
CA PHE A 159 1.32 5.27 -8.29
C PHE A 159 2.34 6.33 -8.72
N ASN A 160 3.50 6.34 -8.05
CA ASN A 160 4.57 7.30 -8.27
C ASN A 160 5.19 7.07 -9.66
N PRO A 161 5.21 8.10 -10.54
CA PRO A 161 5.73 7.99 -11.91
C PRO A 161 7.21 7.61 -11.99
N ASP A 162 7.99 7.84 -10.94
CA ASP A 162 9.43 7.57 -10.92
C ASP A 162 9.80 6.23 -10.24
N SER A 163 8.84 5.54 -9.60
CA SER A 163 9.10 4.25 -8.93
C SER A 163 7.99 3.22 -9.11
N THR A 164 6.88 3.32 -8.35
CA THR A 164 5.86 2.25 -8.31
C THR A 164 5.18 2.06 -9.67
N LEU A 165 4.91 3.16 -10.40
CA LEU A 165 4.25 3.10 -11.70
C LEU A 165 5.10 2.36 -12.75
N PRO A 166 6.36 2.74 -13.04
CA PRO A 166 7.21 2.03 -14.01
C PRO A 166 7.38 0.56 -13.65
N THR A 167 7.66 0.27 -12.37
CA THR A 167 7.88 -1.10 -11.88
C THR A 167 6.61 -1.94 -12.02
N CYS A 168 5.45 -1.40 -11.67
CA CYS A 168 4.17 -2.10 -11.85
C CYS A 168 3.86 -2.36 -13.33
N LEU A 169 4.06 -1.36 -14.21
CA LEU A 169 3.81 -1.53 -15.64
C LEU A 169 4.71 -2.60 -16.27
N GLU A 170 5.99 -2.64 -15.91
CA GLU A 170 6.90 -3.68 -16.40
C GLU A 170 6.55 -5.06 -15.82
N THR A 171 6.17 -5.15 -14.54
CA THR A 171 5.63 -6.39 -13.94
C THR A 171 4.42 -6.90 -14.74
N LEU A 172 3.44 -6.05 -15.02
CA LEU A 172 2.24 -6.42 -15.78
C LEU A 172 2.57 -6.83 -17.22
N ARG A 173 3.55 -6.19 -17.85
CA ARG A 173 4.04 -6.59 -19.18
C ARG A 173 4.72 -7.95 -19.16
N ILE A 174 5.49 -8.27 -18.12
CA ILE A 174 6.07 -9.61 -17.92
C ILE A 174 4.96 -10.64 -17.70
N LEU A 175 3.92 -10.29 -16.94
CA LEU A 175 2.80 -11.18 -16.62
C LEU A 175 1.74 -11.29 -17.71
N LYS A 176 1.80 -10.46 -18.77
CA LYS A 176 0.88 -10.53 -19.91
C LYS A 176 0.76 -11.95 -20.46
N GLY A 177 -0.47 -12.46 -20.52
CA GLY A 177 -0.79 -13.81 -21.00
C GLY A 177 -0.51 -14.93 -19.99
N ILE A 178 -0.03 -14.60 -18.79
CA ILE A 178 0.18 -15.52 -17.66
C ILE A 178 -0.89 -15.27 -16.59
N ALA A 179 -0.82 -14.11 -15.95
CA ALA A 179 -1.74 -13.71 -14.89
C ALA A 179 -2.80 -12.77 -15.48
N PRO A 180 -4.11 -13.00 -15.23
CA PRO A 180 -5.13 -12.02 -15.58
C PRO A 180 -4.99 -10.83 -14.63
N PHE A 181 -5.16 -9.62 -15.17
CA PHE A 181 -5.12 -8.42 -14.34
C PHE A 181 -6.19 -7.38 -14.69
N LEU A 182 -6.56 -6.62 -13.66
CA LEU A 182 -7.47 -5.49 -13.72
C LEU A 182 -6.79 -4.25 -13.13
N LEU A 183 -6.70 -3.20 -13.94
CA LEU A 183 -6.32 -1.86 -13.48
C LEU A 183 -7.55 -1.02 -13.24
N MET A 184 -7.61 -0.32 -12.11
CA MET A 184 -8.71 0.59 -11.81
C MET A 184 -8.21 1.99 -11.50
N THR A 185 -8.86 2.98 -12.08
CA THR A 185 -8.57 4.40 -11.86
C THR A 185 -9.86 5.21 -11.86
N ALA A 186 -9.83 6.38 -11.26
CA ALA A 186 -10.89 7.37 -11.39
C ALA A 186 -10.50 8.51 -12.32
N THR A 187 -9.22 8.84 -12.45
CA THR A 187 -8.77 10.19 -12.85
C THR A 187 -7.65 10.19 -13.90
N PHE A 188 -7.49 9.13 -14.70
CA PHE A 188 -6.60 9.22 -15.86
C PHE A 188 -7.24 9.93 -17.04
N SER A 189 -6.39 10.63 -17.80
CA SER A 189 -6.80 11.20 -19.07
C SER A 189 -7.14 10.10 -20.09
N LYS A 190 -7.97 10.43 -21.08
CA LYS A 190 -8.34 9.50 -22.15
C LYS A 190 -7.11 9.00 -22.94
N GLU A 191 -6.13 9.86 -23.15
CA GLU A 191 -4.89 9.50 -23.85
C GLU A 191 -4.07 8.48 -23.06
N MET A 192 -3.92 8.68 -21.74
CA MET A 192 -3.26 7.74 -20.83
C MET A 192 -3.91 6.35 -20.92
N LEU A 193 -5.24 6.27 -20.86
CA LEU A 193 -5.96 5.00 -20.92
C LEU A 193 -5.73 4.24 -22.23
N LEU A 194 -5.80 4.94 -23.38
CA LEU A 194 -5.57 4.32 -24.68
C LEU A 194 -4.14 3.80 -24.83
N ARG A 195 -3.15 4.56 -24.34
CA ARG A 195 -1.75 4.14 -24.35
C ARG A 195 -1.50 2.94 -23.44
N LEU A 196 -2.02 2.97 -22.21
CA LEU A 196 -1.92 1.84 -21.28
C LEU A 196 -2.60 0.58 -21.86
N ALA A 197 -3.77 0.73 -22.46
CA ALA A 197 -4.50 -0.37 -23.09
C ALA A 197 -3.68 -1.04 -24.19
N SER A 198 -3.02 -0.24 -25.04
CA SER A 198 -2.12 -0.74 -26.07
C SER A 198 -0.88 -1.43 -25.48
N LEU A 199 -0.26 -0.81 -24.47
CA LEU A 199 0.96 -1.30 -23.81
C LEU A 199 0.74 -2.63 -23.07
N LEU A 200 -0.45 -2.80 -22.48
CA LEU A 200 -0.82 -3.96 -21.67
C LEU A 200 -1.68 -4.99 -22.40
N ASP A 201 -2.14 -4.68 -23.62
CA ASP A 201 -3.11 -5.49 -24.37
C ASP A 201 -4.34 -5.80 -23.53
N ALA A 202 -5.01 -4.71 -23.14
CA ALA A 202 -6.12 -4.71 -22.23
C ALA A 202 -7.32 -3.97 -22.84
N GLU A 203 -8.52 -4.45 -22.51
CA GLU A 203 -9.78 -3.84 -22.90
C GLU A 203 -10.10 -2.68 -21.95
N VAL A 204 -10.52 -1.52 -22.48
CA VAL A 204 -10.89 -0.36 -21.67
C VAL A 204 -12.39 -0.38 -21.41
N VAL A 205 -12.77 -0.37 -20.13
CA VAL A 205 -14.16 -0.24 -19.69
C VAL A 205 -14.34 1.15 -19.08
N LEU A 206 -15.11 1.99 -19.78
CA LEU A 206 -15.52 3.31 -19.30
C LEU A 206 -16.96 3.26 -18.79
N VAL A 207 -17.23 3.89 -17.65
CA VAL A 207 -18.61 4.08 -17.18
C VAL A 207 -19.22 5.27 -17.92
N GLY A 208 -20.25 5.03 -18.73
CA GLY A 208 -20.93 6.07 -19.50
C GLY A 208 -21.78 7.01 -18.63
N GLN A 209 -22.10 8.20 -19.15
CA GLN A 209 -22.91 9.21 -18.43
C GLN A 209 -24.28 8.67 -17.98
N ASP A 210 -24.97 7.90 -18.84
CA ASP A 210 -26.26 7.30 -18.51
C ASP A 210 -26.16 6.30 -17.35
N GLU A 211 -25.08 5.51 -17.29
CA GLU A 211 -24.82 4.60 -16.17
C GLU A 211 -24.46 5.36 -14.88
N ILE A 212 -23.80 6.53 -15.00
CA ILE A 212 -23.45 7.37 -13.85
C ILE A 212 -24.71 7.92 -13.16
N HIS A 213 -25.74 8.27 -13.93
CA HIS A 213 -27.03 8.73 -13.38
C HIS A 213 -27.78 7.62 -12.61
N GLU A 214 -27.50 6.35 -12.89
CA GLU A 214 -28.04 5.22 -12.14
C GLU A 214 -27.26 4.91 -10.85
N ILE A 215 -26.06 5.47 -10.67
CA ILE A 215 -25.22 5.23 -9.49
C ILE A 215 -25.77 6.05 -8.31
N PRO A 216 -26.30 5.42 -7.24
CA PRO A 216 -26.90 6.16 -6.11
C PRO A 216 -25.93 7.13 -5.42
N SER A 217 -24.63 6.81 -5.45
CA SER A 217 -23.59 7.69 -4.90
C SER A 217 -23.34 8.97 -5.72
N GLN A 218 -23.98 9.15 -6.87
CA GLN A 218 -23.88 10.33 -7.73
C GLN A 218 -25.20 11.10 -7.86
N ILE A 219 -26.31 10.55 -7.33
CA ILE A 219 -27.64 11.15 -7.42
C ILE A 219 -27.79 12.26 -6.35
N ASN A 220 -28.30 13.42 -6.76
CA ASN A 220 -28.69 14.56 -5.91
C ASN A 220 -27.57 15.14 -5.00
N LYS A 221 -26.31 15.10 -5.43
CA LYS A 221 -25.20 15.74 -4.70
C LYS A 221 -24.70 16.95 -5.47
N ASN A 222 -24.59 18.08 -4.79
CA ASN A 222 -24.10 19.31 -5.40
C ASN A 222 -22.87 19.81 -4.66
N ARG A 223 -21.73 19.87 -5.35
CA ARG A 223 -20.48 20.46 -4.85
C ARG A 223 -20.20 21.72 -5.65
N TYR A 224 -19.94 22.81 -4.96
CA TYR A 224 -19.58 24.08 -5.60
C TYR A 224 -18.17 24.47 -5.21
N LEU A 225 -17.33 24.70 -6.23
CA LEU A 225 -15.93 25.11 -6.04
C LEU A 225 -15.78 26.62 -6.12
N PHE A 226 -14.91 27.17 -5.26
CA PHE A 226 -14.55 28.58 -5.20
C PHE A 226 -13.03 28.71 -5.00
N THR A 227 -12.37 29.49 -5.85
CA THR A 227 -10.95 29.83 -5.68
C THR A 227 -10.79 31.07 -4.81
N ILE A 228 -9.82 31.05 -3.90
CA ILE A 228 -9.54 32.13 -2.95
C ILE A 228 -8.08 32.56 -3.13
N ASN A 229 -7.88 33.79 -3.61
CA ASN A 229 -6.55 34.38 -3.88
C ASN A 229 -5.71 34.70 -2.62
N ASN A 230 -6.03 34.10 -1.47
CA ASN A 230 -5.32 34.25 -0.21
C ASN A 230 -4.94 32.87 0.33
N ILE A 231 -4.00 32.84 1.27
CA ILE A 231 -3.66 31.61 2.01
C ILE A 231 -4.81 31.19 2.94
N LEU A 232 -4.84 29.90 3.28
CA LEU A 232 -5.78 29.34 4.25
C LEU A 232 -5.43 29.84 5.67
N THR A 233 -6.39 30.50 6.32
CA THR A 233 -6.26 31.06 7.67
C THR A 233 -7.36 30.58 8.59
N ALA A 234 -7.14 30.65 9.91
CA ALA A 234 -8.15 30.31 10.91
C ALA A 234 -9.42 31.14 10.74
N ASP A 235 -9.30 32.45 10.46
CA ASP A 235 -10.45 33.33 10.26
C ASP A 235 -11.28 32.92 9.04
N ALA A 236 -10.63 32.44 7.96
CA ALA A 236 -11.33 31.95 6.78
C ALA A 236 -12.14 30.69 7.08
N VAL A 237 -11.59 29.77 7.88
CA VAL A 237 -12.25 28.53 8.33
C VAL A 237 -13.43 28.88 9.23
N ILE A 238 -13.21 29.65 10.29
CA ILE A 238 -14.23 30.00 11.29
C ILE A 238 -15.38 30.77 10.64
N LYS A 239 -15.08 31.75 9.78
CA LYS A 239 -16.10 32.58 9.12
C LYS A 239 -17.06 31.78 8.24
N ARG A 240 -16.61 30.69 7.64
CA ARG A 240 -17.40 29.84 6.74
C ARG A 240 -17.88 28.57 7.42
N HIS A 241 -17.48 28.33 8.67
CA HIS A 241 -17.93 27.19 9.44
C HIS A 241 -19.45 27.23 9.59
N LYS A 242 -20.06 26.05 9.48
CA LYS A 242 -21.48 25.82 9.76
C LYS A 242 -21.57 24.84 10.92
N THR A 243 -21.84 23.58 10.60
CA THR A 243 -21.86 22.46 11.54
C THR A 243 -20.61 21.62 11.39
N GLN A 244 -20.23 21.27 10.16
CA GLN A 244 -19.16 20.32 9.87
C GLN A 244 -18.25 20.85 8.79
N SER A 245 -17.01 21.16 9.18
CA SER A 245 -16.01 21.69 8.25
C SER A 245 -14.74 20.86 8.27
N ILE A 246 -14.14 20.68 7.10
CA ILE A 246 -12.82 20.06 6.95
C ILE A 246 -11.87 21.11 6.37
N ALA A 247 -10.72 21.32 6.99
CA ALA A 247 -9.63 22.13 6.48
C ALA A 247 -8.41 21.24 6.20
N ILE A 248 -7.96 21.22 4.95
CA ILE A 248 -6.88 20.34 4.48
C ILE A 248 -5.67 21.19 4.11
N CYS A 249 -4.61 21.05 4.89
CA CYS A 249 -3.30 21.62 4.62
C CYS A 249 -2.41 20.59 3.93
N ASN A 250 -1.50 21.03 3.06
CA ASN A 250 -0.60 20.13 2.34
C ASN A 250 0.53 19.61 3.24
N THR A 251 0.91 20.34 4.31
CA THR A 251 1.99 19.94 5.22
C THR A 251 1.49 19.79 6.65
N VAL A 252 2.18 18.94 7.42
CA VAL A 252 1.83 18.67 8.82
C VAL A 252 2.01 19.92 9.67
N GLU A 253 3.10 20.65 9.47
CA GLU A 253 3.38 21.92 10.15
C GLU A 253 2.23 22.91 9.96
N ARG A 254 1.79 23.12 8.72
CA ARG A 254 0.64 24.00 8.42
C ARG A 254 -0.64 23.54 9.09
N SER A 255 -0.88 22.23 9.18
CA SER A 255 -2.05 21.70 9.87
C SER A 255 -1.99 21.90 11.39
N GLN A 256 -0.81 21.81 11.99
CA GLN A 256 -0.58 22.08 13.41
C GLN A 256 -0.77 23.57 13.72
N ASP A 257 -0.15 24.46 12.94
CA ASP A 257 -0.29 25.92 13.09
C ASP A 257 -1.77 26.34 12.97
N LEU A 258 -2.46 25.88 11.92
CA LEU A 258 -3.87 26.20 11.71
C LEU A 258 -4.75 25.67 12.85
N PHE A 259 -4.43 24.50 13.40
CA PHE A 259 -5.16 23.92 14.52
C PHE A 259 -5.03 24.77 15.78
N GLU A 260 -3.82 25.18 16.13
CA GLU A 260 -3.59 26.05 17.29
C GLU A 260 -4.30 27.41 17.12
N GLU A 261 -4.19 28.01 15.93
CA GLU A 261 -4.87 29.28 15.63
C GLU A 261 -6.40 29.15 15.70
N VAL A 262 -6.99 28.08 15.14
CA VAL A 262 -8.45 27.86 15.20
C VAL A 262 -8.89 27.62 16.64
N CYS A 263 -8.19 26.77 17.40
CA CYS A 263 -8.49 26.53 18.82
C CYS A 263 -8.44 27.82 19.66
N SER A 264 -7.55 28.76 19.32
CA SER A 264 -7.45 30.04 20.04
C SER A 264 -8.60 31.02 19.75
N LYS A 265 -9.35 30.82 18.67
CA LYS A 265 -10.33 31.78 18.15
C LYS A 265 -11.76 31.26 18.08
N VAL A 266 -11.95 29.94 18.02
CA VAL A 266 -13.26 29.32 17.84
C VAL A 266 -14.07 29.34 19.15
N ASN A 267 -15.40 29.33 19.04
CA ASN A 267 -16.30 29.25 20.20
C ASN A 267 -16.10 27.92 20.95
N SER A 268 -16.31 27.93 22.27
CA SER A 268 -16.16 26.76 23.16
C SER A 268 -17.02 25.55 22.78
N ASP A 269 -18.12 25.79 22.05
CA ASP A 269 -19.09 24.76 21.68
C ASP A 269 -18.71 24.04 20.38
N THR A 270 -17.69 24.52 19.67
CA THR A 270 -17.17 23.90 18.45
C THR A 270 -15.98 23.02 18.78
N MET A 271 -16.10 21.71 18.53
CA MET A 271 -15.00 20.78 18.70
C MET A 271 -14.01 20.91 17.53
N VAL A 272 -12.71 20.93 17.83
CA VAL A 272 -11.66 20.94 16.80
C VAL A 272 -10.85 19.65 16.90
N ILE A 273 -10.65 18.98 15.76
CA ILE A 273 -9.89 17.73 15.66
C ILE A 273 -8.71 17.96 14.71
N LEU A 274 -7.52 17.52 15.11
CA LEU A 274 -6.33 17.47 14.25
C LEU A 274 -6.00 16.02 13.86
N LEU A 275 -5.84 15.76 12.56
CA LEU A 275 -5.45 14.45 12.03
C LEU A 275 -4.34 14.54 10.97
N HIS A 276 -3.20 13.89 11.23
CA HIS A 276 -2.06 13.80 10.32
C HIS A 276 -1.19 12.57 10.61
N SER A 277 -0.14 12.35 9.83
CA SER A 277 0.71 11.15 9.94
C SER A 277 1.60 11.09 11.21
N ARG A 278 1.87 12.23 11.87
CA ARG A 278 2.81 12.36 12.99
C ARG A 278 2.21 12.08 14.39
N PHE A 279 1.28 11.13 14.49
CA PHE A 279 0.74 10.64 15.77
C PHE A 279 1.27 9.23 16.06
N LEU A 280 1.42 8.88 17.34
CA LEU A 280 1.62 7.49 17.75
C LEU A 280 0.41 6.64 17.35
N LYS A 281 0.61 5.32 17.20
CA LYS A 281 -0.42 4.44 16.64
C LYS A 281 -1.74 4.51 17.42
N GLU A 282 -1.68 4.47 18.75
CA GLU A 282 -2.87 4.51 19.61
C GLU A 282 -3.61 5.86 19.54
N ASP A 283 -2.89 6.97 19.58
CA ASP A 283 -3.49 8.30 19.52
C ASP A 283 -4.08 8.60 18.15
N ARG A 284 -3.40 8.16 17.09
CA ARG A 284 -3.93 8.23 15.72
C ARG A 284 -5.24 7.46 15.61
N LYS A 285 -5.29 6.24 16.15
CA LYS A 285 -6.51 5.42 16.14
C LYS A 285 -7.67 6.12 16.84
N LYS A 286 -7.45 6.69 18.03
CA LYS A 286 -8.48 7.47 18.76
C LYS A 286 -9.00 8.65 17.94
N LYS A 287 -8.11 9.35 17.22
CA LYS A 287 -8.48 10.47 16.34
C LYS A 287 -9.26 10.01 15.12
N GLU A 288 -8.86 8.92 14.49
CA GLU A 288 -9.59 8.30 13.37
C GLU A 288 -11.00 7.87 13.80
N GLU A 289 -11.14 7.25 14.98
CA GLU A 289 -12.44 6.89 15.58
C GLU A 289 -13.30 8.12 15.88
N ALA A 290 -12.70 9.20 16.39
CA ALA A 290 -13.41 10.47 16.59
C ALA A 290 -13.90 11.06 15.26
N VAL A 291 -13.04 11.09 14.24
CA VAL A 291 -13.39 11.56 12.90
C VAL A 291 -14.54 10.73 12.30
N GLU A 292 -14.50 9.40 12.44
CA GLU A 292 -15.58 8.52 11.99
C GLU A 292 -16.89 8.80 12.73
N ARG A 293 -16.85 9.02 14.06
CA ARG A 293 -18.03 9.39 14.86
C ARG A 293 -18.72 10.66 14.36
N PHE A 294 -17.92 11.67 14.04
CA PHE A 294 -18.43 13.01 13.75
C PHE A 294 -18.74 13.25 12.29
N PHE A 295 -17.95 12.70 11.37
CA PHE A 295 -18.08 12.96 9.93
C PHE A 295 -18.59 11.73 9.15
N GLY A 296 -18.75 10.58 9.80
CA GLY A 296 -19.21 9.34 9.16
C GLY A 296 -20.70 9.30 8.85
N LYS A 297 -21.14 8.22 8.21
CA LYS A 297 -22.55 8.03 7.79
C LYS A 297 -23.57 8.07 8.94
N ASN A 298 -23.17 7.57 10.12
CA ASN A 298 -24.04 7.47 11.30
C ASN A 298 -23.85 8.63 12.30
N ARG A 299 -23.33 9.77 11.83
CA ARG A 299 -23.09 10.96 12.67
C ARG A 299 -24.39 11.52 13.26
N LYS A 300 -24.30 12.15 14.43
CA LYS A 300 -25.42 12.87 15.04
C LYS A 300 -25.58 14.25 14.40
N GLU A 301 -26.82 14.65 14.15
CA GLU A 301 -27.12 16.00 13.67
C GLU A 301 -26.90 17.03 14.78
N GLY A 302 -26.43 18.23 14.40
CA GLY A 302 -26.30 19.39 15.30
C GLY A 302 -24.97 19.52 16.05
N GLU A 303 -24.05 18.57 15.98
CA GLU A 303 -22.71 18.71 16.58
C GLU A 303 -21.82 19.62 15.71
N SER A 304 -21.32 20.72 16.29
CA SER A 304 -20.40 21.66 15.63
C SER A 304 -18.95 21.15 15.74
N VAL A 305 -18.34 20.82 14.60
CA VAL A 305 -17.02 20.19 14.54
C VAL A 305 -16.21 20.65 13.33
N ILE A 306 -14.93 20.98 13.59
CA ILE A 306 -13.93 21.33 12.58
C ILE A 306 -12.83 20.27 12.61
N LEU A 307 -12.60 19.63 11.47
CA LEU A 307 -11.45 18.75 11.27
C LEU A 307 -10.37 19.49 10.50
N ILE A 308 -9.20 19.61 11.09
CA ILE A 308 -7.99 20.08 10.42
C ILE A 308 -7.13 18.85 10.13
N ALA A 309 -6.77 18.67 8.87
CA ALA A 309 -6.08 17.48 8.43
C ALA A 309 -5.04 17.75 7.34
N THR A 310 -4.24 16.73 7.08
CA THR A 310 -3.38 16.64 5.89
C THR A 310 -4.01 15.69 4.86
N GLN A 311 -3.26 15.23 3.86
CA GLN A 311 -3.72 14.29 2.83
C GLN A 311 -4.20 12.94 3.40
N VAL A 312 -4.02 12.68 4.69
CA VAL A 312 -4.51 11.47 5.37
C VAL A 312 -6.03 11.26 5.25
N VAL A 313 -6.80 12.30 4.94
CA VAL A 313 -8.27 12.20 4.71
C VAL A 313 -8.67 11.96 3.25
N GLU A 314 -7.72 12.07 2.30
CA GLU A 314 -7.98 11.89 0.87
C GLU A 314 -8.48 10.47 0.58
N VAL A 315 -8.01 9.48 1.33
CA VAL A 315 -8.22 8.06 1.03
C VAL A 315 -8.47 7.27 2.31
N GLY A 316 -9.44 6.34 2.26
CA GLY A 316 -9.64 5.34 3.32
C GLY A 316 -10.53 5.74 4.50
N LEU A 317 -11.05 6.98 4.53
CA LEU A 317 -12.05 7.42 5.51
C LEU A 317 -13.41 7.63 4.83
N ASP A 318 -14.50 7.06 5.38
CA ASP A 318 -15.88 7.24 4.89
C ASP A 318 -16.55 8.48 5.53
N ILE A 319 -15.99 9.65 5.25
CA ILE A 319 -16.40 10.93 5.85
C ILE A 319 -17.06 11.90 4.87
N THR A 320 -17.91 12.78 5.38
CA THR A 320 -18.54 13.89 4.67
C THR A 320 -18.41 15.22 5.42
N CYS A 321 -18.52 16.35 4.74
CA CYS A 321 -18.65 17.68 5.33
C CYS A 321 -19.47 18.63 4.45
N GLU A 322 -20.00 19.68 5.06
CA GLU A 322 -20.74 20.74 4.35
C GLU A 322 -19.80 21.78 3.74
N VAL A 323 -18.67 22.03 4.40
CA VAL A 323 -17.73 23.08 4.03
C VAL A 323 -16.32 22.50 4.04
N MET A 324 -15.66 22.53 2.90
CA MET A 324 -14.28 22.12 2.75
C MET A 324 -13.40 23.33 2.46
N HIS A 325 -12.31 23.44 3.19
CA HIS A 325 -11.21 24.35 2.94
C HIS A 325 -10.01 23.50 2.53
N THR A 326 -9.33 23.86 1.45
CA THR A 326 -8.17 23.10 1.02
C THR A 326 -7.12 23.99 0.37
N GLU A 327 -5.85 23.79 0.74
CA GLU A 327 -4.74 24.37 -0.03
C GLU A 327 -4.68 23.75 -1.42
N ILE A 328 -4.24 24.53 -2.42
CA ILE A 328 -4.11 24.05 -3.79
C ILE A 328 -3.16 22.85 -3.89
N ALA A 329 -3.53 21.88 -4.72
CA ALA A 329 -2.85 20.61 -4.95
C ALA A 329 -3.05 20.17 -6.41
N PRO A 330 -2.39 19.10 -6.90
CA PRO A 330 -2.73 18.48 -8.17
C PRO A 330 -4.25 18.19 -8.28
N ALA A 331 -4.80 18.27 -9.50
CA ALA A 331 -6.24 18.15 -9.70
C ALA A 331 -6.80 16.83 -9.17
N SER A 332 -6.06 15.72 -9.32
CA SER A 332 -6.42 14.43 -8.73
C SER A 332 -6.60 14.47 -7.20
N SER A 333 -5.68 15.11 -6.46
CA SER A 333 -5.81 15.30 -5.01
C SER A 333 -6.98 16.22 -4.66
N ILE A 334 -7.18 17.33 -5.39
CA ILE A 334 -8.33 18.23 -5.16
C ILE A 334 -9.65 17.46 -5.31
N LEU A 335 -9.78 16.60 -6.32
CA LEU A 335 -10.97 15.79 -6.52
C LEU A 335 -11.16 14.72 -5.44
N GLN A 336 -10.09 14.08 -4.97
CA GLN A 336 -10.16 13.14 -3.86
C GLN A 336 -10.62 13.81 -2.56
N ARG A 337 -10.12 15.03 -2.29
CA ARG A 337 -10.58 15.88 -1.19
C ARG A 337 -12.05 16.25 -1.39
N ALA A 338 -12.43 16.73 -2.57
CA ALA A 338 -13.81 17.07 -2.93
C ALA A 338 -14.78 15.90 -2.72
N GLY A 339 -14.33 14.66 -2.94
CA GLY A 339 -15.07 13.43 -2.65
C GLY A 339 -15.40 13.19 -1.17
N ARG A 340 -14.92 14.04 -0.25
CA ARG A 340 -15.24 14.09 1.18
C ARG A 340 -16.14 15.27 1.55
N CYS A 341 -16.58 16.07 0.57
CA CYS A 341 -17.54 17.16 0.74
C CYS A 341 -18.85 16.77 0.04
N ALA A 342 -20.00 16.90 0.72
CA ALA A 342 -21.28 16.39 0.24
C ALA A 342 -21.16 14.97 -0.33
N ARG A 343 -20.68 14.03 0.50
CA ARG A 343 -20.43 12.64 0.12
C ARG A 343 -21.70 11.79 0.16
N PHE A 344 -22.71 12.11 0.95
CA PHE A 344 -23.94 11.31 1.04
C PHE A 344 -25.10 11.92 0.24
N GLU A 345 -26.12 11.12 -0.04
CA GLU A 345 -27.24 11.51 -0.92
C GLU A 345 -27.99 12.73 -0.36
N GLY A 346 -28.33 13.68 -1.23
CA GLY A 346 -29.05 14.90 -0.86
C GLY A 346 -28.19 16.01 -0.23
N GLU A 347 -26.89 15.78 -0.03
CA GLU A 347 -26.01 16.80 0.55
C GLU A 347 -25.59 17.87 -0.47
N THR A 348 -25.43 19.10 0.02
CA THR A 348 -24.86 20.22 -0.75
C THR A 348 -23.64 20.77 -0.02
N GLY A 349 -22.51 20.84 -0.73
CA GLY A 349 -21.21 21.14 -0.16
C GLY A 349 -20.51 22.29 -0.89
N HIS A 350 -19.73 23.08 -0.15
CA HIS A 350 -18.93 24.17 -0.70
C HIS A 350 -17.45 23.91 -0.47
N ILE A 351 -16.65 24.01 -1.53
CA ILE A 351 -15.22 23.74 -1.53
C ILE A 351 -14.48 25.03 -1.84
N TYR A 352 -13.67 25.49 -0.89
CA TYR A 352 -12.86 26.68 -1.01
C TYR A 352 -11.39 26.28 -1.19
N VAL A 353 -10.81 26.60 -2.33
CA VAL A 353 -9.43 26.28 -2.69
C VAL A 353 -8.56 27.52 -2.49
N TYR A 354 -7.52 27.40 -1.66
CA TYR A 354 -6.65 28.50 -1.24
C TYR A 354 -5.27 28.40 -1.87
N GLN A 355 -4.61 29.54 -2.02
CA GLN A 355 -3.18 29.58 -2.38
C GLN A 355 -2.32 28.94 -1.30
N VAL A 356 -1.18 28.37 -1.71
CA VAL A 356 -0.15 27.90 -0.77
C VAL A 356 0.70 29.07 -0.25
N PRO A 357 1.29 28.97 0.96
CA PRO A 357 2.26 29.95 1.44
C PRO A 357 3.47 30.09 0.51
N LEU A 358 4.17 31.22 0.59
CA LEU A 358 5.41 31.42 -0.15
C LEU A 358 6.60 30.75 0.58
N ASN A 359 7.56 30.25 -0.20
CA ASN A 359 8.83 29.72 0.28
C ASN A 359 9.84 30.86 0.59
N LYS A 360 11.04 30.52 1.07
CA LYS A 360 12.12 31.51 1.36
C LYS A 360 12.52 32.36 0.14
N LYS A 361 12.22 31.91 -1.09
CA LYS A 361 12.52 32.61 -2.36
C LYS A 361 11.36 33.50 -2.83
N GLY A 362 10.24 33.54 -2.11
CA GLY A 362 9.04 34.29 -2.50
C GLY A 362 8.17 33.60 -3.54
N GLU A 363 8.36 32.30 -3.77
CA GLU A 363 7.58 31.50 -4.73
C GLU A 363 6.56 30.62 -4.00
N PRO A 364 5.41 30.26 -4.61
CA PRO A 364 4.43 29.35 -4.00
C PRO A 364 5.06 28.01 -3.57
N ASN A 365 4.83 27.60 -2.32
CA ASN A 365 5.36 26.36 -1.76
C ASN A 365 4.38 25.20 -1.93
N TYR A 366 4.55 24.42 -2.99
CA TYR A 366 3.69 23.26 -3.29
C TYR A 366 4.07 21.98 -2.53
N ALA A 367 5.02 22.01 -1.59
CA ALA A 367 5.38 20.80 -0.82
C ALA A 367 4.13 20.15 -0.17
N PRO A 368 4.03 18.81 -0.17
CA PRO A 368 5.02 17.82 -0.60
C PRO A 368 4.95 17.46 -2.10
N TYR A 369 4.17 18.17 -2.92
CA TYR A 369 4.03 17.92 -4.35
C TYR A 369 5.26 18.41 -5.11
N LEU A 370 6.30 17.57 -5.16
CA LEU A 370 7.58 17.84 -5.83
C LEU A 370 7.69 17.01 -7.13
N GLU A 371 8.82 17.10 -7.82
CA GLU A 371 9.18 16.21 -8.94
C GLU A 371 8.10 16.20 -10.05
N GLY A 372 7.70 17.40 -10.50
CA GLY A 372 6.69 17.59 -11.55
C GLY A 372 5.25 17.71 -11.04
N GLN A 373 4.94 17.28 -9.81
CA GLN A 373 3.61 17.48 -9.23
C GLN A 373 3.33 18.96 -8.88
N GLU A 374 4.37 19.76 -8.65
CA GLU A 374 4.24 21.22 -8.50
C GLU A 374 3.67 21.88 -9.77
N ALA A 375 4.05 21.39 -10.96
CA ALA A 375 3.54 21.89 -12.22
C ALA A 375 2.05 21.53 -12.39
N LEU A 376 1.65 20.33 -11.94
CA LEU A 376 0.24 19.95 -11.86
C LEU A 376 -0.53 20.89 -10.93
N ALA A 377 -0.04 21.13 -9.71
CA ALA A 377 -0.72 22.01 -8.76
C ALA A 377 -0.86 23.45 -9.29
N LYS A 378 0.18 23.97 -9.95
CA LYS A 378 0.14 25.27 -10.62
C LYS A 378 -0.89 25.31 -11.75
N LYS A 379 -0.88 24.32 -12.64
CA LYS A 379 -1.84 24.24 -13.75
C LYS A 379 -3.27 24.04 -13.26
N THR A 380 -3.48 23.27 -12.18
CA THR A 380 -4.78 23.18 -11.51
C THR A 380 -5.26 24.56 -11.07
N TRP A 381 -4.40 25.37 -10.45
CA TRP A 381 -4.75 26.73 -10.03
C TRP A 381 -5.22 27.60 -11.20
N GLU A 382 -4.56 27.52 -12.35
CA GLU A 382 -4.89 28.30 -13.55
C GLU A 382 -6.24 27.90 -14.16
N ILE A 383 -6.61 26.61 -14.06
CA ILE A 383 -7.81 26.04 -14.68
C ILE A 383 -9.05 26.09 -13.76
N LEU A 384 -8.87 25.96 -12.45
CA LEU A 384 -9.98 25.92 -11.47
C LEU A 384 -11.02 27.05 -11.59
N PRO A 385 -10.64 28.31 -11.89
CA PRO A 385 -11.62 29.39 -12.09
C PRO A 385 -12.70 29.09 -13.14
N MET A 386 -12.40 28.24 -14.14
CA MET A 386 -13.36 27.84 -15.18
C MET A 386 -14.50 26.96 -14.65
N PHE A 387 -14.29 26.31 -13.50
CA PHE A 387 -15.21 25.38 -12.85
C PHE A 387 -15.98 26.02 -11.69
N GLU A 388 -15.74 27.30 -11.39
CA GLU A 388 -16.41 27.97 -10.28
C GLU A 388 -17.93 28.04 -10.44
N ARG A 389 -18.62 27.91 -9.31
CA ARG A 389 -20.09 28.07 -9.20
C ARG A 389 -20.92 27.13 -10.10
N ARG A 390 -20.29 26.12 -10.68
CA ARG A 390 -20.96 25.01 -11.36
C ARG A 390 -21.01 23.80 -10.42
N PRO A 391 -22.06 22.97 -10.49
CA PRO A 391 -22.06 21.68 -9.80
C PRO A 391 -20.92 20.81 -10.33
N LEU A 392 -19.94 20.51 -9.47
CA LEU A 392 -18.83 19.62 -9.78
C LEU A 392 -19.33 18.17 -9.79
N ASN A 393 -19.87 17.76 -10.93
CA ASN A 393 -20.29 16.38 -11.22
C ASN A 393 -19.13 15.59 -11.86
N PHE A 394 -19.28 14.28 -12.03
CA PHE A 394 -18.22 13.44 -12.60
C PHE A 394 -17.73 13.87 -13.98
N ALA A 395 -18.59 14.44 -14.84
CA ALA A 395 -18.16 14.93 -16.15
C ALA A 395 -17.24 16.16 -16.01
N GLU A 396 -17.58 17.09 -15.11
CA GLU A 396 -16.73 18.24 -14.78
C GLU A 396 -15.43 17.79 -14.08
N GLU A 397 -15.48 16.77 -13.22
CA GLU A 397 -14.29 16.17 -12.60
C GLU A 397 -13.34 15.61 -13.68
N GLN A 398 -13.87 14.89 -14.67
CA GLN A 398 -13.07 14.38 -15.80
C GLN A 398 -12.53 15.50 -16.69
N ASP A 399 -13.32 16.54 -16.97
CA ASP A 399 -12.86 17.65 -17.79
C ASP A 399 -11.70 18.40 -17.12
N LEU A 400 -11.81 18.68 -15.81
CA LEU A 400 -10.72 19.26 -15.02
C LEU A 400 -9.45 18.40 -15.09
N ILE A 401 -9.57 17.09 -14.90
CA ILE A 401 -8.44 16.15 -15.00
C ILE A 401 -7.82 16.19 -16.40
N ASN A 402 -8.62 16.09 -17.46
CA ASN A 402 -8.10 16.06 -18.82
C ASN A 402 -7.35 17.35 -19.17
N GLN A 403 -7.87 18.51 -18.77
CA GLN A 403 -7.22 19.80 -19.02
C GLN A 403 -5.89 19.94 -18.28
N VAL A 404 -5.81 19.45 -17.03
CA VAL A 404 -4.59 19.56 -16.21
C VAL A 404 -3.56 18.49 -16.59
N HIS A 405 -3.95 17.22 -16.65
CA HIS A 405 -3.05 16.08 -16.67
C HIS A 405 -2.64 15.60 -18.08
N ALA A 406 -3.39 15.88 -19.16
CA ALA A 406 -3.14 15.23 -20.46
C ALA A 406 -1.69 15.37 -21.00
N GLU A 407 -1.11 16.57 -20.92
CA GLU A 407 0.27 16.81 -21.36
C GLU A 407 1.30 16.07 -20.49
N ILE A 408 1.04 15.98 -19.18
CA ILE A 408 1.96 15.38 -18.21
C ILE A 408 1.86 13.85 -18.27
N ASP A 409 0.67 13.30 -18.38
CA ASP A 409 0.44 11.86 -18.60
C ASP A 409 1.20 11.39 -19.87
N THR A 410 1.15 12.20 -20.93
CA THR A 410 1.89 11.93 -22.18
C THR A 410 3.40 11.90 -21.95
N LYS A 411 3.95 12.90 -21.24
CA LYS A 411 5.39 12.94 -20.90
C LYS A 411 5.81 11.78 -20.01
N ILE A 412 4.98 11.37 -19.05
CA ILE A 412 5.24 10.21 -18.19
C ILE A 412 5.39 8.96 -19.06
N LEU A 413 4.43 8.71 -19.96
CA LEU A 413 4.49 7.54 -20.85
C LEU A 413 5.67 7.56 -21.81
N GLU A 414 6.01 8.72 -22.36
CA GLU A 414 7.20 8.87 -23.21
C GLU A 414 8.49 8.58 -22.42
N GLY A 415 8.61 9.11 -21.21
CA GLY A 415 9.75 8.83 -20.32
C GLY A 415 9.83 7.35 -19.94
N LEU A 416 8.69 6.71 -19.69
CA LEU A 416 8.60 5.27 -19.41
C LEU A 416 9.09 4.43 -20.60
N GLU A 417 8.68 4.75 -21.82
CA GLU A 417 9.14 4.02 -23.02
C GLU A 417 10.63 4.26 -23.31
N GLN A 418 11.14 5.48 -23.08
CA GLN A 418 12.57 5.78 -23.25
C GLN A 418 13.46 5.04 -22.25
N THR A 419 13.02 4.92 -21.00
CA THR A 419 13.81 4.30 -19.91
C THR A 419 13.54 2.80 -19.72
N LYS A 420 12.51 2.27 -20.39
CA LYS A 420 12.04 0.88 -20.33
C LYS A 420 13.12 -0.18 -20.34
N TYR A 421 14.07 -0.11 -21.26
CA TYR A 421 15.13 -1.13 -21.36
C TYR A 421 16.00 -1.13 -20.11
N PHE A 422 16.42 0.06 -19.66
CA PHE A 422 17.21 0.23 -18.45
C PHE A 422 16.42 -0.20 -17.21
N HIS A 423 15.16 0.22 -17.08
CA HIS A 423 14.30 -0.15 -15.96
C HIS A 423 14.12 -1.67 -15.84
N ARG A 424 13.93 -2.35 -16.97
CA ARG A 424 13.85 -3.82 -17.01
C ARG A 424 15.17 -4.50 -16.60
N GLN A 425 16.32 -3.94 -16.98
CA GLN A 425 17.61 -4.46 -16.53
C GLN A 425 17.76 -4.33 -15.02
N GLU A 426 17.40 -3.18 -14.45
CA GLU A 426 17.44 -2.94 -13.00
C GLU A 426 16.52 -3.94 -12.26
N MET A 427 15.29 -4.16 -12.75
CA MET A 427 14.38 -5.18 -12.20
C MET A 427 14.98 -6.58 -12.26
N ASN A 428 15.55 -6.99 -13.40
CA ASN A 428 16.18 -8.30 -13.54
C ASN A 428 17.39 -8.47 -12.60
N LYS A 429 18.15 -7.39 -12.39
CA LYS A 429 19.27 -7.36 -11.45
C LYS A 429 18.77 -7.60 -10.02
N VAL A 430 17.71 -6.91 -9.60
CA VAL A 430 17.09 -7.13 -8.29
C VAL A 430 16.57 -8.56 -8.14
N ILE A 431 15.83 -9.07 -9.13
CA ILE A 431 15.24 -10.42 -9.09
C ILE A 431 16.32 -11.50 -8.97
N SER A 432 17.47 -11.32 -9.64
CA SER A 432 18.55 -12.33 -9.71
C SER A 432 19.58 -12.21 -8.59
N GLN A 433 19.92 -10.99 -8.17
CA GLN A 433 21.00 -10.70 -7.22
C GLN A 433 20.49 -10.27 -5.83
N GLN A 434 19.19 -10.07 -5.69
CA GLN A 434 18.57 -9.63 -4.44
C GLN A 434 19.11 -8.29 -3.90
N GLU A 435 19.42 -7.33 -4.79
CA GLU A 435 19.93 -6.00 -4.42
C GLU A 435 18.85 -5.12 -3.75
N ILE A 436 18.80 -5.14 -2.41
CA ILE A 436 17.80 -4.44 -1.59
C ILE A 436 17.77 -2.92 -1.87
N GLY A 437 18.94 -2.29 -2.01
CA GLY A 437 19.03 -0.85 -2.26
C GLY A 437 18.35 -0.43 -3.57
N LEU A 438 18.58 -1.22 -4.62
CA LEU A 438 17.94 -0.99 -5.92
C LEU A 438 16.44 -1.33 -5.88
N ALA A 439 16.05 -2.41 -5.18
CA ALA A 439 14.65 -2.76 -4.98
C ALA A 439 13.86 -1.62 -4.31
N ARG A 440 14.44 -0.97 -3.29
CA ARG A 440 13.84 0.20 -2.64
C ARG A 440 13.58 1.31 -3.66
N LYS A 441 14.56 1.65 -4.49
CA LYS A 441 14.40 2.66 -5.56
C LYS A 441 13.26 2.30 -6.54
N LEU A 442 13.16 1.03 -6.93
CA LEU A 442 12.13 0.55 -7.86
C LEU A 442 10.71 0.54 -7.24
N ILE A 443 10.60 0.23 -5.95
CA ILE A 443 9.30 0.11 -5.27
C ILE A 443 8.86 1.46 -4.74
N ARG A 444 9.72 2.18 -4.03
CA ARG A 444 9.42 3.48 -3.44
C ARG A 444 10.64 4.38 -3.55
N ASN A 445 10.56 5.39 -4.40
CA ASN A 445 11.40 6.58 -4.26
C ASN A 445 10.83 7.49 -3.16
N ASP A 446 10.46 6.89 -2.02
CA ASP A 446 9.92 7.63 -0.90
C ASP A 446 11.09 8.34 -0.24
N SER A 447 11.13 9.65 -0.43
CA SER A 447 11.85 10.60 0.40
C SER A 447 11.43 10.55 1.87
N SER A 448 10.53 9.66 2.29
CA SER A 448 10.10 9.51 3.68
C SER A 448 11.15 8.77 4.52
N ILE A 449 11.43 9.29 5.70
CA ILE A 449 12.34 8.73 6.69
C ILE A 449 11.59 8.53 8.01
N ASN A 450 11.96 7.49 8.75
CA ASN A 450 11.39 7.18 10.05
C ASN A 450 12.21 7.86 11.15
N ILE A 451 11.54 8.62 11.99
CA ILE A 451 12.11 9.37 13.09
C ILE A 451 11.76 8.70 14.41
N LEU A 452 12.80 8.28 15.11
CA LEU A 452 12.78 7.84 16.49
C LEU A 452 13.20 9.00 17.39
N VAL A 453 12.70 9.02 18.61
CA VAL A 453 13.16 9.97 19.63
C VAL A 453 13.73 9.18 20.80
N HIS A 454 15.01 9.36 21.09
CA HIS A 454 15.68 8.59 22.14
C HIS A 454 16.86 9.38 22.74
N PRO A 455 17.00 9.46 24.08
CA PRO A 455 18.09 10.24 24.70
C PRO A 455 19.48 9.67 24.42
N GLU A 456 19.57 8.34 24.29
CA GLU A 456 20.83 7.62 24.08
C GLU A 456 20.67 6.54 23.00
N PRO A 457 20.77 6.88 21.69
CA PRO A 457 20.51 5.93 20.61
C PRO A 457 21.36 4.65 20.69
N GLY A 458 22.58 4.73 21.22
CA GLY A 458 23.47 3.58 21.43
C GLY A 458 22.93 2.48 22.36
N LYS A 459 21.87 2.75 23.14
CA LYS A 459 21.17 1.73 23.96
C LYS A 459 20.05 1.01 23.21
N ILE A 460 19.73 1.43 21.98
CA ILE A 460 18.70 0.80 21.16
C ILE A 460 19.30 -0.48 20.57
N GLU A 461 18.88 -1.63 21.09
CA GLU A 461 19.26 -2.95 20.57
C GLU A 461 18.75 -3.14 19.14
N ASN A 462 17.48 -2.81 18.90
CA ASN A 462 16.83 -2.92 17.61
C ASN A 462 15.97 -1.68 17.31
N PRO A 463 16.35 -0.81 16.35
CA PRO A 463 15.59 0.41 16.04
C PRO A 463 14.18 0.12 15.50
N TYR A 464 13.94 -1.08 14.97
CA TYR A 464 12.65 -1.47 14.41
C TYR A 464 11.61 -1.85 15.48
N GLU A 465 12.02 -2.02 16.74
CA GLU A 465 11.11 -2.31 17.86
C GLU A 465 10.46 -1.07 18.46
N LEU A 466 10.96 0.13 18.13
CA LEU A 466 10.40 1.39 18.60
C LEU A 466 9.36 1.95 17.62
N GLU A 467 8.33 2.61 18.14
CA GLU A 467 7.42 3.41 17.33
C GLU A 467 8.14 4.64 16.75
N ALA A 468 7.98 4.85 15.45
CA ALA A 468 8.64 5.91 14.70
C ALA A 468 7.62 6.79 13.98
N PHE A 469 7.96 8.06 13.78
CA PHE A 469 7.18 9.00 12.98
C PHE A 469 7.73 9.06 11.56
N SER A 470 6.87 8.90 10.55
CA SER A 470 7.29 9.05 9.15
C SER A 470 7.24 10.52 8.73
N LEU A 471 8.38 11.05 8.28
CA LEU A 471 8.54 12.42 7.83
C LEU A 471 9.14 12.48 6.43
N PHE A 472 8.79 13.51 5.65
CA PHE A 472 9.50 13.83 4.41
C PHE A 472 10.94 14.25 4.72
N SER A 473 11.93 13.72 4.01
CA SER A 473 13.36 13.96 4.28
C SER A 473 13.75 15.43 4.13
N GLY A 474 13.11 16.16 3.20
CA GLY A 474 13.32 17.60 3.08
C GLY A 474 12.84 18.39 4.31
N THR A 475 11.86 17.87 5.07
CA THR A 475 11.45 18.45 6.36
C THR A 475 12.57 18.33 7.37
N LEU A 476 13.14 17.13 7.54
CA LEU A 476 14.24 16.93 8.48
C LEU A 476 15.48 17.72 8.06
N HIS A 477 15.76 17.78 6.76
CA HIS A 477 16.84 18.58 6.19
C HIS A 477 16.70 20.06 6.51
N GLY A 478 15.53 20.65 6.22
CA GLY A 478 15.28 22.06 6.53
C GLY A 478 15.29 22.34 8.04
N GLN A 479 14.89 21.38 8.86
CA GLN A 479 14.96 21.52 10.31
C GLN A 479 16.40 21.40 10.85
N PHE A 480 17.20 20.50 10.29
CA PHE A 480 18.61 20.36 10.62
C PHE A 480 19.39 21.65 10.32
N GLU A 481 19.14 22.27 9.15
CA GLU A 481 19.68 23.59 8.80
C GLU A 481 19.29 24.65 9.84
N LYS A 482 18.00 24.73 10.22
CA LYS A 482 17.54 25.67 11.25
C LYS A 482 18.23 25.46 12.60
N TRP A 483 18.46 24.20 13.01
CA TRP A 483 19.18 23.92 14.24
C TRP A 483 20.64 24.37 14.15
N GLN A 484 21.32 24.10 13.04
CA GLN A 484 22.70 24.57 12.81
C GLN A 484 22.78 26.10 12.83
N ASP A 485 21.87 26.79 12.14
CA ASP A 485 21.78 28.25 12.11
C ASP A 485 21.52 28.86 13.50
N SER A 486 20.83 28.13 14.38
CA SER A 486 20.58 28.51 15.77
C SER A 486 21.77 28.25 16.73
N GLY A 487 22.88 27.70 16.24
CA GLY A 487 24.08 27.41 17.03
C GLY A 487 24.10 26.06 17.73
N LEU A 488 23.33 25.08 17.23
CA LEU A 488 23.34 23.69 17.71
C LEU A 488 24.24 22.81 16.81
N PRO A 489 24.85 21.72 17.33
CA PRO A 489 24.82 21.24 18.72
C PRO A 489 25.58 22.13 19.71
N ASN A 490 25.16 22.10 20.99
CA ASN A 490 25.76 22.85 22.11
C ASN A 490 25.73 22.01 23.40
N GLU A 491 26.03 22.61 24.57
CA GLU A 491 25.99 21.89 25.85
C GLU A 491 24.60 21.33 26.21
N GLU A 492 23.52 21.98 25.76
CA GLU A 492 22.15 21.53 25.98
C GLU A 492 21.74 20.40 25.02
N ALA A 493 22.30 20.32 23.83
CA ALA A 493 22.07 19.20 22.90
C ALA A 493 23.37 18.85 22.20
N SER A 494 24.13 17.92 22.80
CA SER A 494 25.46 17.51 22.34
C SER A 494 25.48 16.74 21.01
N TRP A 495 24.31 16.31 20.55
CA TRP A 495 24.08 15.68 19.25
C TRP A 495 22.65 16.01 18.81
N LEU A 496 22.42 16.05 17.49
CA LEU A 496 21.11 16.42 16.93
C LEU A 496 20.36 15.22 16.37
N ILE A 497 21.01 14.52 15.42
CA ILE A 497 20.42 13.43 14.66
C ILE A 497 21.48 12.32 14.54
N MET A 498 21.07 11.08 14.76
CA MET A 498 21.90 9.90 14.50
C MET A 498 21.15 8.92 13.59
N TYR A 499 21.88 8.12 12.82
CA TYR A 499 21.32 6.99 12.07
C TYR A 499 22.01 5.68 12.45
N PRO A 500 21.30 4.54 12.40
CA PRO A 500 21.89 3.24 12.67
C PRO A 500 22.64 2.73 11.44
N GLN A 501 23.82 2.15 11.65
CA GLN A 501 24.58 1.37 10.68
C GLN A 501 24.77 -0.03 11.23
N GLU A 502 24.36 -1.04 10.47
CA GLU A 502 24.56 -2.45 10.82
C GLU A 502 26.06 -2.78 10.86
N GLN A 503 26.48 -3.50 11.89
CA GLN A 503 27.82 -4.08 11.97
C GLN A 503 27.75 -5.55 11.59
N GLU A 504 28.51 -5.97 10.56
CA GLU A 504 28.67 -7.37 10.21
C GLU A 504 29.34 -8.13 11.36
N THR A 505 28.58 -8.97 12.04
CA THR A 505 29.07 -9.86 13.09
C THR A 505 29.47 -11.21 12.49
N GLY A 506 30.51 -11.26 11.65
CA GLY A 506 31.13 -12.52 11.19
C GLY A 506 30.22 -13.49 10.40
N GLU A 507 30.83 -14.53 9.83
CA GLU A 507 30.11 -15.58 9.07
C GLU A 507 29.34 -16.51 10.04
N GLY A 508 28.16 -16.07 10.49
CA GLY A 508 27.26 -16.88 11.31
C GLY A 508 25.81 -16.45 11.11
N GLU A 509 24.97 -17.34 10.56
CA GLU A 509 23.59 -17.06 10.12
C GLU A 509 22.59 -16.62 11.21
N ASN A 510 22.98 -16.52 12.49
CA ASN A 510 22.07 -16.23 13.63
C ASN A 510 22.69 -15.35 14.74
N LEU A 511 23.58 -14.42 14.42
CA LEU A 511 24.06 -13.45 15.43
C LEU A 511 23.10 -12.26 15.53
N PRO A 512 22.85 -11.70 16.73
CA PRO A 512 22.08 -10.47 16.88
C PRO A 512 22.70 -9.38 16.01
N ILE A 513 21.88 -8.70 15.20
CA ILE A 513 22.33 -7.56 14.40
C ILE A 513 22.64 -6.44 15.40
N HIS A 514 23.90 -6.03 15.47
CA HIS A 514 24.31 -4.89 16.27
C HIS A 514 24.34 -3.62 15.41
N TYR A 515 23.75 -2.55 15.94
CA TYR A 515 23.71 -1.26 15.26
C TYR A 515 24.69 -0.29 15.90
N LYS A 516 25.60 0.24 15.09
CA LYS A 516 26.41 1.41 15.44
C LYS A 516 25.64 2.66 15.06
N TRP A 517 25.43 3.56 16.01
CA TRP A 517 24.77 4.84 15.75
C TRP A 517 25.79 5.90 15.33
N ILE A 518 25.53 6.53 14.19
CA ILE A 518 26.42 7.52 13.57
C ILE A 518 25.71 8.86 13.53
N GLU A 519 26.40 9.90 13.98
CA GLU A 519 25.89 11.27 13.92
C GLU A 519 25.83 11.79 12.49
N VAL A 520 24.71 12.44 12.16
CA VAL A 520 24.51 13.18 10.92
C VAL A 520 25.33 14.46 10.98
N LYS A 521 26.35 14.57 10.12
CA LYS A 521 27.22 15.76 10.07
C LYS A 521 26.79 16.74 9.00
N ASN A 522 26.23 16.24 7.90
CA ASN A 522 25.84 17.04 6.77
C ASN A 522 24.53 16.52 6.15
N GLN A 523 23.97 17.34 5.26
CA GLN A 523 22.69 17.08 4.61
C GLN A 523 22.62 15.78 3.79
N LYS A 524 23.75 15.29 3.26
CA LYS A 524 23.80 14.02 2.50
C LYS A 524 23.62 12.82 3.43
N ASP A 525 24.04 12.94 4.69
CA ASP A 525 23.96 11.86 5.66
C ASP A 525 22.51 11.48 5.99
N ILE A 526 21.58 12.43 5.91
CA ILE A 526 20.14 12.21 6.12
C ILE A 526 19.56 11.21 5.10
N ARG A 527 20.18 11.06 3.93
CA ARG A 527 19.71 10.13 2.89
C ARG A 527 20.35 8.74 2.99
N ILE A 528 21.30 8.53 3.91
CA ILE A 528 22.03 7.26 4.05
C ILE A 528 21.15 6.18 4.66
N SER A 529 20.30 6.55 5.62
CA SER A 529 19.43 5.60 6.33
C SER A 529 17.96 5.95 6.19
N SER A 530 17.10 4.94 6.26
CA SER A 530 15.65 5.13 6.34
C SER A 530 15.17 5.41 7.78
N ILE A 531 16.05 5.29 8.77
CA ILE A 531 15.75 5.50 10.20
C ILE A 531 16.74 6.50 10.78
N HIS A 532 16.24 7.45 11.55
CA HIS A 532 17.05 8.38 12.31
C HIS A 532 16.51 8.52 13.73
N ALA A 533 17.40 8.63 14.70
CA ALA A 533 17.07 9.07 16.05
C ALA A 533 17.31 10.57 16.17
N ILE A 534 16.40 11.30 16.82
CA ILE A 534 16.52 12.72 17.16
C ILE A 534 16.63 12.87 18.68
N ASN A 535 17.44 13.84 19.09
CA ASN A 535 17.59 14.20 20.49
C ASN A 535 16.25 14.68 21.08
N PRO A 536 15.76 14.10 22.20
CA PRO A 536 14.50 14.47 22.84
C PRO A 536 14.35 15.96 23.15
N ARG A 537 15.45 16.68 23.39
CA ARG A 537 15.43 18.11 23.71
C ARG A 537 15.06 19.00 22.53
N LEU A 538 15.06 18.47 21.31
CA LEU A 538 14.79 19.22 20.08
C LEU A 538 13.35 19.05 19.56
N VAL A 539 12.58 18.17 20.19
CA VAL A 539 11.27 17.73 19.69
C VAL A 539 10.28 17.61 20.83
N LYS A 540 9.00 17.73 20.53
CA LYS A 540 7.91 17.49 21.47
C LYS A 540 6.87 16.58 20.83
N TYR A 541 6.18 15.82 21.67
CA TYR A 541 5.01 15.07 21.30
C TYR A 541 3.91 15.32 22.32
N THR A 542 2.68 15.55 21.86
CA THR A 542 1.48 15.43 22.70
C THR A 542 0.38 14.68 21.94
N PRO A 543 -0.56 14.01 22.61
CA PRO A 543 -1.69 13.36 21.93
C PRO A 543 -2.56 14.32 21.12
N GLU A 544 -2.57 15.61 21.45
CA GLU A 544 -3.38 16.64 20.78
C GLU A 544 -2.75 17.09 19.46
N ILE A 545 -1.45 17.46 19.50
CA ILE A 545 -0.69 18.05 18.38
C ILE A 545 0.15 17.02 17.60
N GLY A 546 0.59 15.96 18.25
CA GLY A 546 1.49 14.95 17.71
C GLY A 546 2.95 15.39 17.75
N PHE A 547 3.80 14.73 16.98
CA PHE A 547 5.23 15.04 16.91
C PHE A 547 5.46 16.38 16.19
N ASN A 548 6.27 17.25 16.81
CA ASN A 548 6.73 18.49 16.24
C ASN A 548 8.17 18.83 16.70
N PHE A 549 8.82 19.75 16.01
CA PHE A 549 10.21 20.14 16.27
C PHE A 549 10.36 21.26 17.31
N THR A 550 9.47 21.29 18.30
CA THR A 550 9.54 22.28 19.38
C THR A 550 10.62 21.90 20.38
N PRO A 551 11.57 22.80 20.72
CA PRO A 551 12.61 22.54 21.71
C PRO A 551 12.05 22.29 23.12
N LYS A 552 12.91 21.77 24.01
CA LYS A 552 12.65 21.48 25.44
C LYS A 552 11.63 20.37 25.70
N GLY A 553 11.49 19.41 24.78
CA GLY A 553 10.74 18.20 25.07
C GLY A 553 11.54 17.17 25.86
N ASN A 554 10.83 16.15 26.31
CA ASN A 554 11.34 14.98 27.05
C ASN A 554 10.73 13.67 26.51
N PHE A 555 10.18 13.72 25.30
CA PHE A 555 9.51 12.57 24.69
C PHE A 555 10.53 11.49 24.30
N GLN A 556 10.13 10.23 24.43
CA GLN A 556 10.89 9.08 23.97
C GLN A 556 9.94 8.13 23.24
N SER A 557 10.36 7.65 22.07
CA SER A 557 9.61 6.67 21.28
C SER A 557 9.31 5.42 22.12
N PRO A 558 8.03 5.00 22.24
CA PRO A 558 7.68 3.79 22.98
C PRO A 558 8.08 2.52 22.22
N VAL A 559 8.25 1.41 22.94
CA VAL A 559 8.41 0.08 22.35
C VAL A 559 7.06 -0.35 21.76
N LYS A 560 7.09 -0.88 20.54
CA LYS A 560 5.91 -1.44 19.87
C LYS A 560 5.33 -2.57 20.70
N SER A 561 4.03 -2.54 20.94
CA SER A 561 3.30 -3.67 21.50
C SER A 561 3.25 -4.79 20.45
N VAL A 562 4.20 -5.72 20.50
CA VAL A 562 4.14 -6.95 19.71
C VAL A 562 3.10 -7.87 20.36
N GLN A 563 1.96 -8.08 19.70
CA GLN A 563 1.16 -9.27 19.95
C GLN A 563 2.01 -10.47 19.52
N LYS A 564 2.77 -11.04 20.45
CA LYS A 564 3.53 -12.27 20.25
C LYS A 564 2.54 -13.42 20.10
N GLU A 565 2.17 -13.76 18.87
CA GLU A 565 1.46 -15.02 18.56
C GLU A 565 2.41 -16.22 18.38
N GLU A 566 3.70 -16.10 18.72
CA GLU A 566 4.68 -17.18 18.51
C GLU A 566 4.94 -18.09 19.72
N GLU A 567 4.14 -18.04 20.78
CA GLU A 567 4.40 -18.86 21.98
C GLU A 567 3.77 -20.27 22.00
N ASN A 568 3.18 -20.76 20.90
CA ASN A 568 2.49 -22.07 20.95
C ASN A 568 2.77 -23.06 19.80
N ARG A 569 3.94 -23.01 19.14
CA ARG A 569 4.40 -24.19 18.38
C ARG A 569 5.05 -25.19 19.34
N LYS A 570 4.22 -26.07 19.91
CA LYS A 570 4.70 -27.34 20.49
C LYS A 570 5.44 -28.12 19.39
N TRP A 571 6.77 -28.08 19.43
CA TRP A 571 7.64 -28.87 18.57
C TRP A 571 7.34 -30.35 18.79
N GLN A 572 6.75 -31.00 17.78
CA GLN A 572 6.58 -32.45 17.81
C GLN A 572 7.96 -33.12 17.83
N SER A 573 8.06 -34.21 18.58
CA SER A 573 9.25 -35.07 18.60
C SER A 573 9.56 -35.57 17.19
N TYR A 574 10.83 -35.48 16.79
CA TYR A 574 11.31 -36.01 15.51
C TYR A 574 11.00 -37.51 15.37
N GLN A 575 10.38 -37.90 14.26
CA GLN A 575 10.20 -39.30 13.86
C GLN A 575 11.14 -39.59 12.69
N ARG A 576 11.75 -40.79 12.72
CA ARG A 576 12.47 -41.32 11.56
C ARG A 576 11.46 -41.79 10.54
N GLU A 577 11.71 -41.48 9.28
CA GLU A 577 10.95 -42.00 8.15
C GLU A 577 11.93 -42.42 7.06
N ASP A 578 11.51 -43.36 6.21
CA ASP A 578 12.32 -43.71 5.05
C ASP A 578 12.15 -42.65 3.93
N TYR A 579 13.07 -42.67 2.96
CA TYR A 579 13.04 -41.72 1.83
C TYR A 579 11.74 -41.82 1.03
N GLN A 580 11.26 -43.04 0.80
CA GLN A 580 10.07 -43.28 0.01
C GLN A 580 8.83 -42.71 0.72
N GLU A 581 8.74 -42.84 2.04
CA GLU A 581 7.68 -42.31 2.88
C GLU A 581 7.68 -40.77 2.86
N HIS A 582 8.85 -40.13 3.02
CA HIS A 582 9.02 -38.67 2.91
C HIS A 582 8.53 -38.13 1.56
N ILE A 583 8.98 -38.77 0.48
CA ILE A 583 8.62 -38.40 -0.89
C ILE A 583 7.13 -38.64 -1.13
N GLN A 584 6.57 -39.74 -0.63
CA GLN A 584 5.14 -40.04 -0.74
C GLN A 584 4.29 -39.01 0.01
N LYS A 585 4.71 -38.59 1.22
CA LYS A 585 4.05 -37.52 1.98
C LYS A 585 4.06 -36.21 1.20
N THR A 586 5.20 -35.83 0.64
CA THR A 586 5.35 -34.62 -0.19
C THR A 586 4.47 -34.69 -1.43
N LEU A 587 4.44 -35.84 -2.11
CA LEU A 587 3.60 -36.08 -3.28
C LEU A 587 2.11 -36.00 -2.95
N VAL A 588 1.69 -36.51 -1.79
CA VAL A 588 0.30 -36.39 -1.31
C VAL A 588 -0.08 -34.93 -1.10
N VAL A 589 0.80 -34.12 -0.51
CA VAL A 589 0.56 -32.67 -0.34
C VAL A 589 0.44 -31.98 -1.71
N TYR A 590 1.35 -32.27 -2.64
CA TYR A 590 1.31 -31.73 -3.99
C TYR A 590 -0.01 -32.07 -4.71
N LYS A 591 -0.38 -33.35 -4.75
CA LYS A 591 -1.60 -33.81 -5.45
C LYS A 591 -2.89 -33.32 -4.81
N LYS A 592 -2.93 -33.15 -3.49
CA LYS A 592 -4.16 -32.72 -2.80
C LYS A 592 -4.41 -31.22 -2.91
N LYS A 593 -3.35 -30.42 -2.88
CA LYS A 593 -3.43 -28.95 -2.77
C LYS A 593 -2.73 -28.25 -3.94
N LEU A 594 -1.40 -28.26 -3.95
CA LEU A 594 -0.59 -27.38 -4.79
C LEU A 594 -0.80 -27.58 -6.30
N SER A 595 -0.99 -28.83 -6.75
CA SER A 595 -1.26 -29.13 -8.17
C SER A 595 -2.50 -28.41 -8.68
N LYS A 596 -3.59 -28.37 -7.89
CA LYS A 596 -4.84 -27.70 -8.26
C LYS A 596 -4.67 -26.18 -8.34
N GLU A 597 -3.97 -25.60 -7.38
CA GLU A 597 -3.68 -24.16 -7.32
C GLU A 597 -2.81 -23.72 -8.50
N LEU A 598 -1.86 -24.56 -8.92
CA LEU A 598 -0.91 -24.24 -9.98
C LEU A 598 -1.40 -24.53 -11.41
N VAL A 599 -2.46 -25.33 -11.62
CA VAL A 599 -2.88 -25.76 -12.98
C VAL A 599 -3.03 -24.57 -13.92
N TYR A 600 -3.72 -23.52 -13.48
CA TYR A 600 -3.96 -22.33 -14.30
C TYR A 600 -2.63 -21.69 -14.75
N ALA A 601 -1.74 -21.40 -13.79
CA ALA A 601 -0.48 -20.73 -14.05
C ALA A 601 0.46 -21.61 -14.88
N ALA A 602 0.51 -22.91 -14.59
CA ALA A 602 1.30 -23.89 -15.32
C ALA A 602 0.89 -23.94 -16.81
N ASN A 603 -0.40 -24.07 -17.10
CA ASN A 603 -0.92 -24.08 -18.46
C ASN A 603 -0.54 -22.80 -19.23
N ARG A 604 -0.67 -21.64 -18.58
CA ARG A 604 -0.33 -20.34 -19.21
C ARG A 604 1.16 -20.17 -19.44
N LEU A 605 1.99 -20.60 -18.50
CA LEU A 605 3.45 -20.59 -18.65
C LEU A 605 3.89 -21.53 -19.77
N GLU A 606 3.34 -22.76 -19.83
CA GLU A 606 3.63 -23.71 -20.91
C GLU A 606 3.29 -23.14 -22.27
N GLN A 607 2.09 -22.56 -22.43
CA GLN A 607 1.68 -21.88 -23.66
C GLN A 607 2.63 -20.75 -24.04
N LYS A 608 2.99 -19.89 -23.09
CA LYS A 608 3.86 -18.73 -23.33
C LYS A 608 5.30 -19.13 -23.67
N MET A 609 5.78 -20.23 -23.10
CA MET A 609 7.13 -20.76 -23.34
C MET A 609 7.19 -21.71 -24.54
N GLY A 610 6.05 -22.08 -25.14
CA GLY A 610 5.98 -23.06 -26.23
C GLY A 610 6.29 -24.48 -25.77
N LEU A 611 5.99 -24.82 -24.52
CA LEU A 611 6.18 -26.16 -23.94
C LEU A 611 4.95 -27.03 -24.19
N SER A 612 5.13 -28.36 -24.18
CA SER A 612 4.01 -29.30 -24.17
C SER A 612 3.21 -29.22 -22.87
N THR A 613 1.92 -29.55 -22.93
CA THR A 613 1.07 -29.66 -21.73
C THR A 613 1.69 -30.63 -20.71
N GLU A 614 1.58 -30.30 -19.42
CA GLU A 614 2.10 -31.07 -18.27
C GLU A 614 3.63 -31.07 -18.11
N THR A 615 4.37 -30.28 -18.90
CA THR A 615 5.83 -30.17 -18.74
C THR A 615 6.21 -29.66 -17.34
N ILE A 616 5.50 -28.65 -16.85
CA ILE A 616 5.73 -28.05 -15.54
C ILE A 616 5.34 -29.04 -14.43
N ASP A 617 4.20 -29.73 -14.56
CA ASP A 617 3.78 -30.77 -13.61
C ASP A 617 4.86 -31.87 -13.49
N ARG A 618 5.37 -32.37 -14.62
CA ARG A 618 6.46 -33.37 -14.63
C ARG A 618 7.74 -32.85 -14.01
N ALA A 619 8.09 -31.58 -14.25
CA ALA A 619 9.25 -30.96 -13.63
C ALA A 619 9.10 -30.87 -12.10
N ILE A 620 7.90 -30.55 -11.60
CA ILE A 620 7.61 -30.53 -10.16
C ILE A 620 7.68 -31.95 -9.59
N LEU A 621 7.08 -32.94 -10.24
CA LEU A 621 7.15 -34.34 -9.82
C LEU A 621 8.59 -34.85 -9.76
N PHE A 622 9.42 -34.48 -10.74
CA PHE A 622 10.85 -34.78 -10.75
C PHE A 622 11.59 -34.08 -9.60
N ALA A 623 11.31 -32.80 -9.35
CA ALA A 623 11.89 -32.06 -8.24
C ALA A 623 11.51 -32.69 -6.88
N ILE A 624 10.23 -33.05 -6.69
CA ILE A 624 9.77 -33.78 -5.50
C ILE A 624 10.57 -35.06 -5.34
N ALA A 625 10.69 -35.86 -6.39
CA ALA A 625 11.39 -37.14 -6.38
C ALA A 625 12.92 -37.04 -6.18
N MET A 626 13.52 -35.84 -6.33
CA MET A 626 14.98 -35.68 -6.29
C MET A 626 15.50 -34.74 -5.19
N HIS A 627 14.65 -33.89 -4.58
CA HIS A 627 15.11 -32.76 -3.76
C HIS A 627 16.00 -33.13 -2.56
N ASP A 628 15.85 -34.34 -2.03
CA ASP A 628 16.55 -34.81 -0.83
C ASP A 628 17.42 -36.05 -1.07
N VAL A 629 17.69 -36.43 -2.32
CA VAL A 629 18.51 -37.62 -2.65
C VAL A 629 19.89 -37.55 -2.01
N GLY A 630 20.48 -36.36 -1.88
CA GLY A 630 21.79 -36.18 -1.23
C GLY A 630 21.82 -36.65 0.23
N LYS A 631 20.67 -36.68 0.93
CA LYS A 631 20.58 -37.21 2.29
C LYS A 631 20.77 -38.72 2.35
N MET A 632 20.64 -39.44 1.24
CA MET A 632 20.90 -40.89 1.18
C MET A 632 22.40 -41.23 1.18
N ASP A 633 23.30 -40.24 1.10
CA ASP A 633 24.75 -40.47 1.15
C ASP A 633 25.19 -41.06 2.50
N ARG A 634 26.10 -42.05 2.47
CA ARG A 634 26.56 -42.75 3.67
C ARG A 634 27.23 -41.84 4.69
N ARG A 635 27.91 -40.76 4.25
CA ARG A 635 28.55 -39.80 5.16
C ARG A 635 27.50 -38.94 5.85
N TRP A 636 26.47 -38.52 5.12
CA TRP A 636 25.34 -37.77 5.68
C TRP A 636 24.57 -38.63 6.68
N GLN A 637 24.27 -39.88 6.33
CA GLN A 637 23.62 -40.87 7.19
C GLN A 637 24.45 -41.16 8.45
N GLY A 638 25.76 -41.36 8.30
CA GLY A 638 26.69 -41.54 9.42
C GLY A 638 26.73 -40.33 10.35
N TRP A 639 26.74 -39.11 9.79
CA TRP A 639 26.65 -37.87 10.56
C TRP A 639 25.33 -37.78 11.33
N ALA A 640 24.19 -38.01 10.68
CA ALA A 640 22.85 -37.94 11.27
C ALA A 640 22.65 -38.98 12.38
N MET A 641 23.21 -40.19 12.23
CA MET A 641 23.14 -41.27 13.23
C MET A 641 24.10 -41.09 14.40
N SER A 642 25.19 -40.34 14.26
CA SER A 642 26.23 -40.16 15.29
C SER A 642 25.81 -39.33 16.52
N GLY A 643 24.58 -38.81 16.55
CA GLY A 643 24.08 -37.97 17.64
C GLY A 643 24.71 -36.57 17.74
N LYS A 644 25.73 -36.26 16.93
CA LYS A 644 26.30 -34.90 16.81
C LYS A 644 25.32 -33.88 16.22
N SER A 645 24.27 -34.33 15.55
CA SER A 645 23.12 -33.52 15.12
C SER A 645 22.35 -32.91 16.30
N VAL A 646 22.29 -33.59 17.45
CA VAL A 646 21.60 -33.11 18.66
C VAL A 646 22.37 -31.98 19.36
N LEU A 647 23.70 -31.96 19.25
CA LEU A 647 24.58 -30.97 19.90
C LEU A 647 24.63 -29.63 19.16
N VAL A 648 24.64 -29.61 17.82
CA VAL A 648 24.54 -28.38 17.02
C VAL A 648 23.14 -27.74 17.18
N HIS A 649 22.10 -28.55 17.38
CA HIS A 649 20.73 -28.05 17.58
C HIS A 649 20.46 -27.48 18.97
N ARG A 650 21.28 -27.80 19.99
CA ARG A 650 21.19 -27.14 21.30
C ARG A 650 21.66 -25.67 21.24
N TRP A 651 22.55 -25.35 20.30
CA TRP A 651 22.96 -23.97 19.98
C TRP A 651 21.94 -23.25 19.08
N GLN A 652 21.32 -23.93 18.10
CA GLN A 652 20.23 -23.35 17.30
C GLN A 652 18.94 -23.08 18.10
N ARG A 653 18.71 -23.80 19.22
CA ARG A 653 17.65 -23.48 20.18
C ARG A 653 17.80 -22.10 20.84
N ALA A 654 19.02 -21.54 20.89
CA ALA A 654 19.27 -20.19 21.40
C ALA A 654 19.18 -19.11 20.30
N ALA A 655 19.03 -19.51 19.03
CA ALA A 655 19.23 -18.66 17.86
C ALA A 655 17.99 -18.53 16.96
N TYR A 656 16.80 -18.81 17.49
CA TYR A 656 15.49 -18.44 16.91
C TYR A 656 15.17 -18.83 15.45
N TRP A 657 15.73 -19.91 14.85
CA TRP A 657 15.20 -20.40 13.55
C TRP A 657 15.27 -21.93 13.33
N PRO A 658 14.27 -22.56 12.69
CA PRO A 658 14.25 -24.01 12.44
C PRO A 658 14.36 -24.36 10.94
N ILE A 659 15.21 -25.34 10.62
CA ILE A 659 15.07 -26.16 9.39
C ILE A 659 14.51 -27.52 9.84
N PRO A 660 13.33 -27.96 9.38
CA PRO A 660 12.84 -29.31 9.68
C PRO A 660 13.73 -30.32 8.95
N THR A 661 14.73 -30.86 9.64
CA THR A 661 15.58 -31.92 9.07
C THR A 661 14.99 -33.26 9.49
N ILE A 662 14.27 -33.86 8.55
CA ILE A 662 13.80 -35.25 8.65
C ILE A 662 15.01 -36.18 8.53
N ILE A 663 15.13 -37.15 9.45
CA ILE A 663 16.14 -38.21 9.34
C ILE A 663 15.56 -39.28 8.41
N ILE A 664 15.98 -39.19 7.15
CA ILE A 664 15.60 -40.10 6.08
C ILE A 664 16.46 -41.37 6.19
N THR A 665 15.88 -42.56 6.31
CA THR A 665 16.65 -43.82 6.36
C THR A 665 16.54 -44.63 5.06
N ILE A 666 17.59 -45.38 4.72
CA ILE A 666 17.56 -46.37 3.62
C ILE A 666 16.90 -47.65 4.17
N PRO A 667 15.96 -48.30 3.46
CA PRO A 667 15.49 -49.62 3.86
C PRO A 667 16.68 -50.58 3.85
N THR A 668 16.90 -51.28 4.97
CA THR A 668 17.82 -52.42 5.01
C THR A 668 17.35 -53.45 3.99
N ILE A 669 17.98 -53.46 2.83
CA ILE A 669 17.89 -54.59 1.90
C ILE A 669 18.61 -55.73 2.63
N GLY A 670 17.81 -56.63 3.22
CA GLY A 670 18.30 -57.91 3.68
C GLY A 670 18.93 -58.63 2.50
N VAL A 671 20.18 -59.05 2.67
CA VAL A 671 20.92 -59.90 1.74
C VAL A 671 20.20 -61.23 1.58
#